data_AF-A0A371WTS8-F1
#
_entry.id   AF-A0A371WTS8-F1
#
_cell.length_a   1.000
_cell.length_b   1.000
_cell.length_c   1.000
_cell.angle_alpha   90.00
_cell.angle_beta   90.00
_cell.angle_gamma   90.00
#
_symmetry.space_group_name_H-M   'P 1'
#
loop_
_entity.id
_entity.type
_entity.pdbx_description
1 polymer ?
#
loop_
_entity_poly.entity_id
_entity_poly.type
_entity_poly.pdbx_seq_one_letter_code
_entity_poly.pdbx_strand_id
1 'polypeptide(L)'
;MPVAASNPTSAPVDVPILDTTAYGMGPNDNVTDTSENVAITHHNTTIRGRTIAYTARAGHLVAVDPSSSQPYAKFFYVAFTADGADPNTRPVTFFYNGGPGSSAVFLLLGSFAPRRIRTDMPSFTPPPPYRMEDNPDSLIDRTDLVYINPVGTGYSAAIAPAKNRDFWGVDQDARSIRQFIKRYLTAYGRWNSPRFLFGESYGTTRSCVLAWMLHEDGIDLNGIVLQSSVLDYTPTFSNPIGLLPTFAADAWWHKKTTVSPPPVDLEHFMAQVTAFAQGPYAQAVAAFPKSDPATTQQLSAILGISPVVLESWSLNVEANNGITSSFLVTLLQDQGVALGIYDGRVTAIDTGIAAIVDPASGANDPTMTAVSGVYTSMWNVYLNNDLQFTSTSNFVDLNDQAYANWDFSHIDPTGAQKGGKDASGNPIVYTAGDLAAAMAANPDLKVFSANGYFDAVTPFFQTKLTLDAMPLVDPKARANLTIRNYPSGHMIYLDGGSRTQMAADLAALYDTVVAPIALRAKLAPLLAAERARTRMLVHPYFKRPGTGKTIAMRAPPNARPWAVPDLCKAYSWPTGTSGQGVIAIIELNGGYQKSDIDTFCKSINQPSPTMVDVVVSGQGNQPGQHAGDPLDPDYEVTMDIEIAAAAYATATGRAASIRVYWADATDMNAIAAAILAASADGCDVCSISWGADEAAWQAAGQQAGVDYVAKLNAAAQAATSAGMVIFAASGDNDASDGGPTPANVDLPSSSPYIIGCGGTTKTAQAEVVWNDDPGNPNGNGTGGGFSTIFPPQSWQAGAPQGPGRMVPDVAANADPNTGYLLTVHGTSAPLGGTSAVAPLYAGLFAAFGQKLGFITPKLWLNQTCFTDIVQGDNGFYRAQVGPDPCTGIGVPIGDRLARLFGAAVLAPRIAAASNTTTRRAKAAL
;
A
#
# COMPACT_ATOMS: atom_id res chain seq x y z
N MET A 1 -25.43 1.69 -16.25
CA MET A 1 -26.34 2.61 -16.98
C MET A 1 -25.80 4.01 -16.80
N PRO A 2 -25.38 4.74 -17.86
CA PRO A 2 -24.86 6.09 -17.69
C PRO A 2 -26.02 7.07 -17.44
N VAL A 3 -25.92 7.86 -16.38
CA VAL A 3 -26.92 8.85 -15.98
C VAL A 3 -26.78 10.08 -16.88
N ALA A 4 -27.87 10.43 -17.55
CA ALA A 4 -27.98 11.61 -18.39
C ALA A 4 -27.86 12.90 -17.54
N ALA A 5 -27.20 13.91 -18.10
CA ALA A 5 -27.09 15.24 -17.52
C ALA A 5 -28.48 15.88 -17.31
N SER A 6 -28.79 16.27 -16.07
CA SER A 6 -29.99 17.02 -15.72
C SER A 6 -29.72 18.53 -15.67
N ASN A 7 -30.66 19.29 -16.24
CA ASN A 7 -30.81 20.76 -16.26
C ASN A 7 -30.68 21.46 -14.88
N PRO A 8 -30.45 22.78 -14.82
CA PRO A 8 -30.08 23.50 -13.60
C PRO A 8 -31.21 23.44 -12.57
N THR A 9 -30.95 22.75 -11.46
CA THR A 9 -31.88 22.45 -10.37
C THR A 9 -32.10 23.66 -9.47
N SER A 10 -33.35 23.82 -9.02
CA SER A 10 -33.73 24.65 -7.86
C SER A 10 -32.81 24.40 -6.66
N ALA A 11 -32.56 25.43 -5.83
CA ALA A 11 -31.78 25.28 -4.60
C ALA A 11 -32.35 24.14 -3.73
N PRO A 12 -31.48 23.31 -3.10
CA PRO A 12 -31.95 22.22 -2.26
C PRO A 12 -32.76 22.77 -1.07
N VAL A 13 -33.82 22.03 -0.70
CA VAL A 13 -34.81 22.46 0.30
C VAL A 13 -34.45 21.86 1.66
N ASP A 14 -34.45 22.67 2.70
CA ASP A 14 -34.22 22.23 4.07
C ASP A 14 -35.39 21.37 4.60
N VAL A 15 -35.06 20.42 5.46
CA VAL A 15 -35.99 19.44 6.05
C VAL A 15 -35.92 19.57 7.58
N PRO A 16 -36.83 20.34 8.21
CA PRO A 16 -36.88 20.46 9.67
C PRO A 16 -37.45 19.19 10.32
N ILE A 17 -37.04 18.91 11.57
CA ILE A 17 -37.57 17.82 12.40
C ILE A 17 -38.02 18.32 13.77
N LEU A 18 -39.18 17.82 14.21
CA LEU A 18 -39.61 17.86 15.61
C LEU A 18 -39.52 16.44 16.19
N ASP A 19 -38.58 16.23 17.10
CA ASP A 19 -38.44 14.99 17.86
C ASP A 19 -39.25 15.06 19.16
N THR A 20 -40.17 14.11 19.31
CA THR A 20 -41.07 13.99 20.48
C THR A 20 -40.66 12.87 21.42
N THR A 21 -39.56 12.18 21.12
CA THR A 21 -39.03 11.10 21.96
C THR A 21 -38.44 11.67 23.25
N ALA A 22 -38.82 11.11 24.40
CA ALA A 22 -38.22 11.43 25.68
C ALA A 22 -36.98 10.54 25.91
N TYR A 23 -35.81 11.15 26.08
CA TYR A 23 -34.57 10.42 26.34
C TYR A 23 -34.26 10.44 27.84
N GLY A 24 -34.44 9.29 28.49
CA GLY A 24 -34.04 9.09 29.88
C GLY A 24 -32.53 8.89 30.02
N MET A 25 -31.96 9.41 31.11
CA MET A 25 -30.51 9.53 31.31
C MET A 25 -30.00 8.63 32.43
N GLY A 26 -30.91 8.01 33.17
CA GLY A 26 -30.60 7.09 34.23
C GLY A 26 -30.03 5.77 33.71
N PRO A 27 -29.33 5.01 34.57
CA PRO A 27 -28.67 3.76 34.18
C PRO A 27 -29.63 2.67 33.71
N ASN A 28 -30.92 2.76 34.06
CA ASN A 28 -31.94 1.78 33.67
C ASN A 28 -32.87 2.27 32.56
N ASP A 29 -32.65 3.49 32.07
CA ASP A 29 -33.51 4.08 31.04
C ASP A 29 -33.17 3.51 29.67
N ASN A 30 -34.17 3.57 28.78
CA ASN A 30 -34.11 3.17 27.38
C ASN A 30 -35.28 3.81 26.63
N VAL A 31 -35.23 3.74 25.30
CA VAL A 31 -36.35 4.07 24.41
C VAL A 31 -36.84 2.82 23.70
N THR A 32 -38.08 2.84 23.21
CA THR A 32 -38.61 1.79 22.32
C THR A 32 -38.61 2.22 20.86
N ASP A 33 -38.32 3.50 20.60
CA ASP A 33 -38.31 4.06 19.25
C ASP A 33 -37.01 3.71 18.51
N THR A 34 -37.18 3.10 17.33
CA THR A 34 -36.10 2.68 16.44
C THR A 34 -36.05 3.52 15.15
N SER A 35 -36.76 4.65 15.10
CA SER A 35 -36.75 5.54 13.93
C SER A 35 -35.40 6.26 13.78
N GLU A 36 -34.98 6.49 12.54
CA GLU A 36 -33.81 7.30 12.18
C GLU A 36 -34.27 8.64 11.59
N ASN A 37 -34.66 9.57 12.46
CA ASN A 37 -35.11 10.91 12.05
C ASN A 37 -33.91 11.85 11.88
N VAL A 38 -33.89 12.67 10.83
CA VAL A 38 -32.79 13.59 10.55
C VAL A 38 -33.29 14.91 9.98
N ALA A 39 -32.90 16.01 10.62
CA ALA A 39 -33.04 17.35 10.06
C ALA A 39 -31.91 17.57 9.06
N ILE A 40 -32.21 18.16 7.91
CA ILE A 40 -31.25 18.44 6.83
C ILE A 40 -31.30 19.91 6.51
N THR A 41 -30.17 20.60 6.59
CA THR A 41 -30.06 22.02 6.24
C THR A 41 -28.87 22.27 5.33
N HIS A 42 -28.98 23.25 4.42
CA HIS A 42 -27.94 23.54 3.41
C HIS A 42 -27.33 24.92 3.64
N HIS A 43 -26.01 24.97 3.66
CA HIS A 43 -25.26 26.15 4.10
C HIS A 43 -24.05 26.42 3.22
N ASN A 44 -23.48 27.61 3.38
CA ASN A 44 -22.18 27.97 2.80
C ASN A 44 -21.27 28.53 3.89
N THR A 45 -19.97 28.25 3.81
CA THR A 45 -18.95 28.91 4.63
C THR A 45 -17.76 29.32 3.78
N THR A 46 -16.98 30.32 4.22
CA THR A 46 -15.76 30.74 3.52
C THR A 46 -14.55 30.42 4.38
N ILE A 47 -13.73 29.45 3.93
CA ILE A 47 -12.51 29.03 4.62
C ILE A 47 -11.33 29.30 3.69
N ARG A 48 -10.34 30.07 4.18
CA ARG A 48 -9.11 30.40 3.44
C ARG A 48 -9.38 30.92 2.02
N GLY A 49 -10.39 31.80 1.89
CA GLY A 49 -10.79 32.42 0.61
C GLY A 49 -11.59 31.52 -0.33
N ARG A 50 -11.96 30.29 0.07
CA ARG A 50 -12.80 29.37 -0.71
C ARG A 50 -14.17 29.24 -0.08
N THR A 51 -15.22 29.47 -0.86
CA THR A 51 -16.60 29.15 -0.47
C THR A 51 -16.82 27.65 -0.58
N ILE A 52 -17.36 27.06 0.49
CA ILE A 52 -17.67 25.63 0.58
C ILE A 52 -19.16 25.52 0.90
N ALA A 53 -19.91 24.97 -0.05
CA ALA A 53 -21.27 24.51 0.20
C ALA A 53 -21.21 23.22 1.02
N TYR A 54 -22.06 23.13 2.05
CA TYR A 54 -22.15 21.94 2.87
C TYR A 54 -23.58 21.66 3.31
N THR A 55 -23.89 20.37 3.41
CA THR A 55 -25.12 19.88 4.03
C THR A 55 -24.86 19.52 5.49
N ALA A 56 -25.64 20.12 6.40
CA ALA A 56 -25.67 19.75 7.80
C ALA A 56 -26.81 18.75 8.09
N ARG A 57 -26.54 17.75 8.92
CA ARG A 57 -27.49 16.73 9.36
C ARG A 57 -27.49 16.64 10.87
N ALA A 58 -28.63 16.82 11.51
CA ALA A 58 -28.78 16.61 12.95
C ALA A 58 -29.92 15.62 13.19
N GLY A 59 -29.64 14.51 13.88
CA GLY A 59 -30.63 13.45 14.00
C GLY A 59 -30.05 12.16 14.54
N HIS A 60 -30.71 11.04 14.21
CA HIS A 60 -30.40 9.74 14.79
C HIS A 60 -30.01 8.68 13.77
N LEU A 61 -29.06 7.84 14.16
CA LEU A 61 -28.83 6.53 13.55
C LEU A 61 -29.02 5.44 14.60
N VAL A 62 -29.56 4.30 14.17
CA VAL A 62 -29.74 3.13 15.02
C VAL A 62 -28.58 2.17 14.76
N ALA A 63 -27.78 1.96 15.80
CA ALA A 63 -26.80 0.88 15.82
C ALA A 63 -27.53 -0.45 16.11
N VAL A 64 -26.99 -1.55 15.59
CA VAL A 64 -27.52 -2.91 15.79
C VAL A 64 -26.54 -3.79 16.56
N ASP A 65 -27.08 -4.72 17.33
CA ASP A 65 -26.29 -5.70 18.06
C ASP A 65 -25.53 -6.60 17.06
N PRO A 66 -24.21 -6.78 17.20
CA PRO A 66 -23.41 -7.52 16.22
C PRO A 66 -23.83 -8.97 16.01
N SER A 67 -24.44 -9.61 17.01
CA SER A 67 -24.78 -11.04 16.96
C SER A 67 -26.22 -11.28 16.50
N SER A 68 -27.18 -10.55 17.06
CA SER A 68 -28.61 -10.71 16.79
C SER A 68 -29.13 -9.82 15.67
N SER A 69 -28.35 -8.81 15.25
CA SER A 69 -28.74 -7.77 14.29
C SER A 69 -29.96 -6.94 14.71
N GLN A 70 -30.41 -7.04 15.97
CA GLN A 70 -31.53 -6.24 16.47
C GLN A 70 -31.08 -4.81 16.81
N PRO A 71 -31.96 -3.81 16.65
CA PRO A 71 -31.75 -2.47 17.21
C PRO A 71 -31.41 -2.54 18.70
N TYR A 72 -30.35 -1.87 19.13
CA TYR A 72 -29.92 -1.90 20.53
C TYR A 72 -29.46 -0.54 21.07
N ALA A 73 -29.09 0.42 20.20
CA ALA A 73 -28.80 1.79 20.61
C ALA A 73 -29.21 2.80 19.53
N LYS A 74 -29.80 3.91 19.96
CA LYS A 74 -30.17 5.07 19.14
C LYS A 74 -29.21 6.20 19.43
N PHE A 75 -28.37 6.55 18.45
CA PHE A 75 -27.33 7.56 18.58
C PHE A 75 -27.76 8.86 17.93
N PHE A 76 -27.79 9.93 18.71
CA PHE A 76 -27.88 11.28 18.18
C PHE A 76 -26.51 11.76 17.69
N TYR A 77 -26.48 12.34 16.50
CA TYR A 77 -25.26 12.88 15.90
C TYR A 77 -25.55 14.19 15.15
N VAL A 78 -24.51 14.99 14.98
CA VAL A 78 -24.52 16.14 14.08
C VAL A 78 -23.39 15.95 13.06
N ALA A 79 -23.70 16.01 11.76
CA ALA A 79 -22.73 15.85 10.70
C ALA A 79 -22.74 17.03 9.73
N PHE A 80 -21.55 17.41 9.25
CA PHE A 80 -21.35 18.41 8.20
C PHE A 80 -20.61 17.75 7.04
N THR A 81 -21.23 17.75 5.86
CA THR A 81 -20.69 17.11 4.66
C THR A 81 -20.50 18.17 3.59
N ALA A 82 -19.28 18.33 3.07
CA ALA A 82 -19.03 19.23 1.95
C ALA A 82 -19.72 18.68 0.69
N ASP A 83 -20.46 19.54 -0.01
CA ASP A 83 -21.26 19.12 -1.16
C ASP A 83 -20.37 18.90 -2.39
N GLY A 84 -20.70 17.88 -3.19
CA GLY A 84 -20.02 17.59 -4.47
C GLY A 84 -18.60 16.98 -4.35
N ALA A 85 -18.12 16.68 -3.15
CA ALA A 85 -16.83 16.01 -2.94
C ALA A 85 -16.91 14.50 -3.23
N ASP A 86 -15.87 13.93 -3.84
CA ASP A 86 -15.76 12.48 -4.09
C ASP A 86 -15.49 11.71 -2.79
N PRO A 87 -16.39 10.82 -2.34
CA PRO A 87 -16.23 10.05 -1.12
C PRO A 87 -14.94 9.21 -1.06
N ASN A 88 -14.36 8.79 -2.18
CA ASN A 88 -13.15 7.96 -2.19
C ASN A 88 -11.88 8.73 -1.84
N THR A 89 -11.91 10.05 -1.99
CA THR A 89 -10.76 10.93 -1.70
C THR A 89 -11.07 11.91 -0.58
N ARG A 90 -12.35 12.07 -0.20
CA ARG A 90 -12.82 12.94 0.86
C ARG A 90 -12.82 12.22 2.21
N PRO A 91 -11.97 12.63 3.17
CA PRO A 91 -11.99 12.08 4.50
C PRO A 91 -13.31 12.29 5.25
N VAL A 92 -13.56 11.41 6.21
CA VAL A 92 -14.56 11.57 7.26
C VAL A 92 -13.88 11.46 8.63
N THR A 93 -14.19 12.40 9.52
CA THR A 93 -13.65 12.45 10.88
C THR A 93 -14.78 12.33 11.89
N PHE A 94 -14.64 11.37 12.80
CA PHE A 94 -15.60 11.11 13.86
C PHE A 94 -15.12 11.75 15.16
N PHE A 95 -15.89 12.71 15.67
CA PHE A 95 -15.60 13.51 16.85
C PHE A 95 -16.44 13.03 18.03
N TYR A 96 -15.81 12.94 19.19
CA TYR A 96 -16.48 12.71 20.47
C TYR A 96 -15.65 13.31 21.62
N ASN A 97 -16.33 13.91 22.58
CA ASN A 97 -15.71 14.47 23.77
C ASN A 97 -15.35 13.39 24.79
N GLY A 98 -14.71 13.81 25.88
CA GLY A 98 -14.34 12.96 27.01
C GLY A 98 -14.96 13.39 28.34
N GLY A 99 -14.61 12.65 29.39
CA GLY A 99 -15.50 12.34 30.49
C GLY A 99 -16.43 11.17 30.11
N PRO A 100 -16.42 10.04 30.85
CA PRO A 100 -17.52 9.10 30.78
C PRO A 100 -18.86 9.84 30.97
N GLY A 101 -19.75 9.77 29.98
CA GLY A 101 -21.01 10.51 30.00
C GLY A 101 -21.00 11.92 29.40
N SER A 102 -19.97 12.32 28.64
CA SER A 102 -19.96 13.60 27.93
C SER A 102 -20.44 13.51 26.48
N SER A 103 -21.30 14.45 26.09
CA SER A 103 -21.78 14.63 24.72
C SER A 103 -20.74 15.34 23.85
N ALA A 104 -20.85 15.26 22.51
CA ALA A 104 -19.92 15.93 21.60
C ALA A 104 -20.13 17.46 21.49
N VAL A 105 -20.96 18.06 22.34
CA VAL A 105 -21.35 19.49 22.25
C VAL A 105 -20.17 20.44 22.39
N PHE A 106 -19.19 20.10 23.23
CA PHE A 106 -18.05 20.98 23.49
C PHE A 106 -17.16 21.13 22.26
N LEU A 107 -16.85 20.00 21.59
CA LEU A 107 -16.15 19.99 20.31
C LEU A 107 -17.00 20.63 19.21
N LEU A 108 -18.29 20.26 19.12
CA LEU A 108 -19.18 20.75 18.08
C LEU A 108 -19.30 22.28 18.07
N LEU A 109 -19.45 22.90 19.24
CA LEU A 109 -19.62 24.35 19.33
C LEU A 109 -18.31 25.11 19.50
N GLY A 110 -17.25 24.48 20.03
CA GLY A 110 -15.99 25.15 20.35
C GLY A 110 -14.87 24.99 19.34
N SER A 111 -14.80 23.84 18.64
CA SER A 111 -13.60 23.46 17.89
C SER A 111 -13.65 23.80 16.40
N PHE A 112 -14.02 22.83 15.55
CA PHE A 112 -13.73 22.84 14.12
C PHE A 112 -14.97 22.68 13.23
N ALA A 113 -16.18 22.70 13.80
CA ALA A 113 -17.42 22.77 13.04
C ALA A 113 -17.49 24.09 12.23
N PRO A 114 -18.32 24.19 11.17
CA PRO A 114 -18.42 25.39 10.33
C PRO A 114 -18.82 26.67 11.08
N ARG A 115 -19.50 26.49 12.22
CA ARG A 115 -19.98 27.54 13.12
C ARG A 115 -19.43 27.24 14.52
N ARG A 116 -19.14 28.29 15.28
CA ARG A 116 -18.68 28.14 16.67
C ARG A 116 -19.24 29.21 17.58
N ILE A 117 -19.20 28.96 18.88
CA ILE A 117 -19.47 29.98 19.89
C ILE A 117 -18.30 30.94 20.02
N ARG A 118 -18.61 32.16 20.46
CA ARG A 118 -17.62 33.12 20.94
C ARG A 118 -17.56 33.08 22.46
N THR A 119 -16.36 33.00 23.02
CA THR A 119 -16.11 33.03 24.47
C THR A 119 -15.10 34.13 24.79
N ASP A 120 -15.03 34.51 26.06
CA ASP A 120 -14.03 35.48 26.56
C ASP A 120 -12.82 34.79 27.22
N MET A 121 -12.64 33.48 26.98
CA MET A 121 -11.54 32.69 27.53
C MET A 121 -10.18 33.38 27.31
N PRO A 122 -9.30 33.43 28.34
CA PRO A 122 -9.39 32.76 29.65
C PRO A 122 -10.20 33.52 30.71
N SER A 123 -10.96 34.55 30.36
CA SER A 123 -11.88 35.24 31.29
C SER A 123 -13.27 34.59 31.30
N PHE A 124 -14.03 34.86 32.36
CA PHE A 124 -15.44 34.46 32.45
C PHE A 124 -16.25 35.07 31.29
N THR A 125 -16.97 34.23 30.54
CA THR A 125 -17.90 34.72 29.51
C THR A 125 -19.17 35.26 30.19
N PRO A 126 -19.49 36.56 30.06
CA PRO A 126 -20.59 37.18 30.78
C PRO A 126 -21.95 36.61 30.36
N PRO A 127 -23.02 36.75 31.19
CA PRO A 127 -24.37 36.29 30.86
C PRO A 127 -24.90 36.83 29.51
N PRO A 128 -25.94 36.20 28.91
CA PRO A 128 -26.41 36.49 27.55
C PRO A 128 -26.78 37.97 27.31
N PRO A 129 -26.73 38.46 26.05
CA PRO A 129 -26.87 37.69 24.80
C PRO A 129 -25.57 37.11 24.23
N TYR A 130 -25.55 35.78 24.05
CA TYR A 130 -24.47 35.05 23.37
C TYR A 130 -24.64 35.06 21.84
N ARG A 131 -23.60 34.65 21.10
CA ARG A 131 -23.61 34.59 19.62
C ARG A 131 -22.85 33.38 19.08
N MET A 132 -23.37 32.81 17.97
CA MET A 132 -22.59 31.98 17.05
C MET A 132 -21.85 32.88 16.06
N GLU A 133 -20.69 32.45 15.61
CA GLU A 133 -19.96 33.05 14.49
C GLU A 133 -19.47 31.98 13.51
N ASP A 134 -19.18 32.41 12.28
CA ASP A 134 -18.55 31.53 11.29
C ASP A 134 -17.15 31.17 11.77
N ASN A 135 -16.77 29.91 11.58
CA ASN A 135 -15.51 29.40 12.07
C ASN A 135 -14.46 29.42 10.95
N PRO A 136 -13.55 30.42 10.88
CA PRO A 136 -12.51 30.45 9.85
C PRO A 136 -11.50 29.30 9.97
N ASP A 137 -11.46 28.64 11.12
CA ASP A 137 -10.59 27.51 11.43
C ASP A 137 -11.30 26.16 11.27
N SER A 138 -12.50 26.14 10.67
CA SER A 138 -13.23 24.90 10.43
C SER A 138 -12.44 23.92 9.57
N LEU A 139 -12.55 22.63 9.89
CA LEU A 139 -11.92 21.54 9.13
C LEU A 139 -12.77 21.05 7.94
N ILE A 140 -13.94 21.67 7.68
CA ILE A 140 -14.81 21.29 6.57
C ILE A 140 -14.14 21.47 5.19
N ASP A 141 -13.05 22.22 5.10
CA ASP A 141 -12.26 22.32 3.86
C ASP A 141 -11.29 21.15 3.64
N ARG A 142 -11.23 20.19 4.57
CA ARG A 142 -10.38 18.98 4.47
C ARG A 142 -11.13 17.67 4.72
N THR A 143 -12.04 17.64 5.67
CA THR A 143 -12.78 16.42 6.05
C THR A 143 -14.24 16.72 6.32
N ASP A 144 -15.11 15.75 6.08
CA ASP A 144 -16.45 15.79 6.64
C ASP A 144 -16.39 15.50 8.13
N LEU A 145 -17.31 16.10 8.89
CA LEU A 145 -17.25 16.15 10.35
C LEU A 145 -18.47 15.44 10.91
N VAL A 146 -18.28 14.48 11.80
CA VAL A 146 -19.37 13.70 12.42
C VAL A 146 -19.22 13.71 13.93
N TYR A 147 -20.05 14.47 14.62
CA TYR A 147 -20.06 14.61 16.08
C TYR A 147 -21.02 13.58 16.68
N ILE A 148 -20.47 12.62 17.42
CA ILE A 148 -21.19 11.46 17.96
C ILE A 148 -21.47 11.69 19.43
N ASN A 149 -22.73 11.57 19.86
CA ASN A 149 -23.09 11.59 21.27
C ASN A 149 -23.20 10.14 21.79
N PRO A 150 -22.35 9.69 22.73
CA PRO A 150 -22.44 8.35 23.32
C PRO A 150 -23.79 8.07 23.98
N VAL A 151 -24.14 6.79 24.15
CA VAL A 151 -25.41 6.36 24.79
C VAL A 151 -25.53 6.91 26.22
N GLY A 152 -26.66 7.54 26.52
CA GLY A 152 -26.86 8.23 27.79
C GLY A 152 -26.29 9.65 27.82
N THR A 153 -26.05 10.26 26.66
CA THR A 153 -25.66 11.68 26.50
C THR A 153 -26.42 12.30 25.33
N GLY A 154 -26.51 13.62 25.29
CA GLY A 154 -27.24 14.36 24.27
C GLY A 154 -28.70 13.90 24.14
N TYR A 155 -29.04 13.37 22.96
CA TYR A 155 -30.31 12.68 22.70
C TYR A 155 -30.10 11.21 22.29
N SER A 156 -29.04 10.59 22.81
CA SER A 156 -28.70 9.18 22.57
C SER A 156 -29.16 8.31 23.73
N ALA A 157 -29.77 7.16 23.42
CA ALA A 157 -30.26 6.21 24.42
C ALA A 157 -30.14 4.77 23.95
N ALA A 158 -30.11 3.84 24.90
CA ALA A 158 -30.29 2.42 24.63
C ALA A 158 -31.71 2.15 24.08
N ILE A 159 -31.84 1.11 23.26
CA ILE A 159 -33.13 0.62 22.76
C ILE A 159 -33.52 -0.62 23.55
N ALA A 160 -34.75 -0.65 24.07
CA ALA A 160 -35.27 -1.78 24.82
C ALA A 160 -35.13 -3.10 24.03
N PRO A 161 -34.71 -4.21 24.68
CA PRO A 161 -34.60 -4.41 26.12
C PRO A 161 -33.27 -3.95 26.75
N ALA A 162 -32.32 -3.44 25.95
CA ALA A 162 -31.07 -2.90 26.49
C ALA A 162 -31.34 -1.62 27.30
N LYS A 163 -30.44 -1.32 28.23
CA LYS A 163 -30.48 -0.15 29.11
C LYS A 163 -29.23 0.69 28.92
N ASN A 164 -29.29 1.98 29.24
CA ASN A 164 -28.13 2.87 29.09
C ASN A 164 -26.85 2.31 29.75
N ARG A 165 -26.95 1.71 30.95
CA ARG A 165 -25.79 1.11 31.64
C ARG A 165 -25.09 -0.01 30.88
N ASP A 166 -25.78 -0.68 29.96
CA ASP A 166 -25.19 -1.78 29.17
C ASP A 166 -24.13 -1.26 28.19
N PHE A 167 -24.09 0.06 27.99
CA PHE A 167 -23.16 0.81 27.14
C PHE A 167 -22.11 1.59 27.96
N TRP A 168 -22.18 1.57 29.29
CA TRP A 168 -21.35 2.39 30.17
C TRP A 168 -20.15 1.60 30.69
N GLY A 169 -19.06 1.66 29.94
CA GLY A 169 -17.79 1.05 30.31
C GLY A 169 -16.76 1.20 29.19
N VAL A 170 -15.48 0.95 29.48
CA VAL A 170 -14.39 1.15 28.51
C VAL A 170 -14.65 0.38 27.22
N ASP A 171 -14.96 -0.90 27.33
CA ASP A 171 -15.20 -1.74 26.16
C ASP A 171 -16.63 -1.61 25.62
N GLN A 172 -17.62 -1.44 26.50
CA GLN A 172 -19.04 -1.31 26.17
C GLN A 172 -19.28 -0.11 25.25
N ASP A 173 -18.70 1.03 25.62
CA ASP A 173 -18.79 2.29 24.91
C ASP A 173 -18.09 2.21 23.54
N ALA A 174 -16.83 1.75 23.51
CA ALA A 174 -16.07 1.57 22.27
C ALA A 174 -16.78 0.61 21.29
N ARG A 175 -17.33 -0.52 21.79
CA ARG A 175 -18.11 -1.46 20.96
C ARG A 175 -19.34 -0.80 20.34
N SER A 176 -20.03 0.05 21.09
CA SER A 176 -21.23 0.74 20.62
C SER A 176 -20.93 1.77 19.54
N ILE A 177 -19.87 2.56 19.73
CA ILE A 177 -19.42 3.58 18.77
C ILE A 177 -18.85 2.90 17.51
N ARG A 178 -18.18 1.76 17.64
CA ARG A 178 -17.80 0.92 16.48
C ARG A 178 -19.02 0.58 15.62
N GLN A 179 -20.13 0.14 16.22
CA GLN A 179 -21.35 -0.16 15.46
C GLN A 179 -21.97 1.11 14.85
N PHE A 180 -21.94 2.23 15.55
CA PHE A 180 -22.36 3.51 14.98
C PHE A 180 -21.52 3.88 13.74
N ILE A 181 -20.19 3.78 13.81
CA ILE A 181 -19.31 4.09 12.68
C ILE A 181 -19.64 3.19 11.48
N LYS A 182 -19.76 1.87 11.68
CA LYS A 182 -20.17 0.93 10.63
C LYS A 182 -21.51 1.31 9.99
N ARG A 183 -22.49 1.65 10.83
CA ARG A 183 -23.81 2.10 10.39
C ARG A 183 -23.71 3.39 9.57
N TYR A 184 -22.93 4.38 10.03
CA TYR A 184 -22.72 5.66 9.36
C TYR A 184 -22.05 5.47 8.00
N LEU A 185 -20.97 4.67 7.93
CA LEU A 185 -20.29 4.36 6.67
C LEU A 185 -21.23 3.73 5.65
N THR A 186 -22.16 2.88 6.11
CA THR A 186 -23.18 2.26 5.26
C THR A 186 -24.27 3.25 4.84
N ALA A 187 -24.82 4.01 5.79
CA ALA A 187 -25.89 4.97 5.56
C ALA A 187 -25.52 6.03 4.52
N TYR A 188 -24.25 6.44 4.52
CA TYR A 188 -23.77 7.58 3.73
C TYR A 188 -22.76 7.18 2.65
N GLY A 189 -22.58 5.89 2.38
CA GLY A 189 -21.69 5.42 1.30
C GLY A 189 -20.22 5.81 1.48
N ARG A 190 -19.72 5.76 2.72
CA ARG A 190 -18.36 6.21 3.10
C ARG A 190 -17.37 5.08 3.34
N TRP A 191 -17.72 3.85 2.94
CA TRP A 191 -16.88 2.65 3.10
C TRP A 191 -15.54 2.68 2.36
N ASN A 192 -15.28 3.66 1.50
CA ASN A 192 -13.97 3.83 0.87
C ASN A 192 -13.34 5.21 1.16
N SER A 193 -13.94 6.00 2.05
CA SER A 193 -13.35 7.28 2.48
C SER A 193 -12.14 7.05 3.36
N PRO A 194 -11.12 7.93 3.32
CA PRO A 194 -10.15 8.03 4.39
C PRO A 194 -10.85 8.33 5.72
N ARG A 195 -10.43 7.68 6.81
CA ARG A 195 -11.15 7.75 8.10
C ARG A 195 -10.25 8.24 9.22
N PHE A 196 -10.81 9.12 10.03
CA PHE A 196 -10.15 9.66 11.19
C PHE A 196 -11.03 9.59 12.43
N LEU A 197 -10.38 9.38 13.57
CA LEU A 197 -10.98 9.55 14.89
C LEU A 197 -10.45 10.84 15.51
N PHE A 198 -11.32 11.59 16.18
CA PHE A 198 -10.94 12.75 16.99
C PHE A 198 -11.57 12.59 18.38
N GLY A 199 -10.74 12.25 19.36
CA GLY A 199 -11.15 12.14 20.75
C GLY A 199 -10.52 13.25 21.59
N GLU A 200 -11.31 13.84 22.49
CA GLU A 200 -10.82 14.73 23.54
C GLU A 200 -10.91 14.03 24.90
N SER A 201 -9.93 14.22 25.82
CA SER A 201 -10.02 13.73 27.21
C SER A 201 -10.23 12.21 27.26
N TYR A 202 -11.20 11.69 28.01
CA TYR A 202 -11.57 10.26 27.95
C TYR A 202 -11.86 9.74 26.52
N GLY A 203 -12.28 10.62 25.60
CA GLY A 203 -12.38 10.31 24.18
C GLY A 203 -11.06 9.80 23.60
N THR A 204 -9.91 10.19 24.15
CA THR A 204 -8.60 9.63 23.77
C THR A 204 -8.42 8.18 24.20
N THR A 205 -8.83 7.83 25.43
CA THR A 205 -8.91 6.44 25.92
C THR A 205 -9.75 5.60 24.96
N ARG A 206 -10.97 6.09 24.67
CA ARG A 206 -11.90 5.48 23.72
C ARG A 206 -11.31 5.32 22.33
N SER A 207 -10.65 6.34 21.78
CA SER A 207 -10.03 6.29 20.45
C SER A 207 -9.00 5.17 20.33
N CYS A 208 -8.23 4.90 21.39
CA CYS A 208 -7.22 3.85 21.37
C CYS A 208 -7.86 2.45 21.28
N VAL A 209 -8.85 2.18 22.15
CA VAL A 209 -9.60 0.91 22.15
C VAL A 209 -10.37 0.74 20.84
N LEU A 210 -11.07 1.79 20.41
CA LEU A 210 -11.88 1.79 19.20
C LEU A 210 -11.04 1.56 17.94
N ALA A 211 -9.81 2.09 17.88
CA ALA A 211 -8.91 1.88 16.75
C ALA A 211 -8.57 0.41 16.56
N TRP A 212 -8.28 -0.32 17.65
CA TRP A 212 -8.06 -1.76 17.59
C TRP A 212 -9.33 -2.51 17.17
N MET A 213 -10.47 -2.22 17.80
CA MET A 213 -11.73 -2.91 17.49
C MET A 213 -12.24 -2.65 16.05
N LEU A 214 -11.95 -1.48 15.47
CA LEU A 214 -12.25 -1.20 14.07
C LEU A 214 -11.31 -1.96 13.12
N HIS A 215 -10.02 -2.04 13.45
CA HIS A 215 -9.06 -2.85 12.70
C HIS A 215 -9.48 -4.33 12.65
N GLU A 216 -9.92 -4.91 13.77
CA GLU A 216 -10.43 -6.29 13.81
C GLU A 216 -11.68 -6.51 12.94
N ASP A 217 -12.48 -5.45 12.73
CA ASP A 217 -13.64 -5.45 11.85
C ASP A 217 -13.29 -5.15 10.37
N GLY A 218 -12.00 -5.04 10.03
CA GLY A 218 -11.51 -4.70 8.68
C GLY A 218 -11.70 -3.22 8.30
N ILE A 219 -11.82 -2.34 9.29
CA ILE A 219 -12.00 -0.90 9.11
C ILE A 219 -10.74 -0.19 9.55
N ASP A 220 -9.76 -0.15 8.66
CA ASP A 220 -8.51 0.55 8.92
C ASP A 220 -8.71 2.08 8.94
N LEU A 221 -8.06 2.71 9.91
CA LEU A 221 -8.02 4.17 10.08
C LEU A 221 -6.81 4.75 9.35
N ASN A 222 -6.96 5.97 8.85
CA ASN A 222 -5.83 6.72 8.28
C ASN A 222 -5.19 7.66 9.30
N GLY A 223 -5.96 8.15 10.27
CA GLY A 223 -5.39 8.89 11.38
C GLY A 223 -6.24 8.97 12.64
N ILE A 224 -5.60 9.33 13.74
CA ILE A 224 -6.22 9.53 15.05
C ILE A 224 -5.71 10.85 15.62
N VAL A 225 -6.62 11.69 16.10
CA VAL A 225 -6.31 12.88 16.88
C VAL A 225 -6.70 12.63 18.33
N LEU A 226 -5.72 12.82 19.22
CA LEU A 226 -5.85 12.69 20.66
C LEU A 226 -5.65 14.07 21.29
N GLN A 227 -6.74 14.77 21.59
CA GLN A 227 -6.67 16.07 22.26
C GLN A 227 -6.76 15.88 23.78
N SER A 228 -5.84 16.46 24.53
CA SER A 228 -5.85 16.50 26.01
C SER A 228 -6.00 15.10 26.59
N SER A 229 -4.94 14.30 26.41
CA SER A 229 -5.08 12.84 26.44
C SER A 229 -5.01 12.25 27.85
N VAL A 230 -5.84 11.24 28.10
CA VAL A 230 -5.72 10.34 29.25
C VAL A 230 -5.67 8.90 28.74
N LEU A 231 -4.46 8.35 28.70
CA LEU A 231 -4.22 6.99 28.17
C LEU A 231 -3.75 6.01 29.26
N ASP A 232 -3.41 6.53 30.44
CA ASP A 232 -3.06 5.76 31.63
C ASP A 232 -3.53 6.52 32.88
N TYR A 233 -4.63 6.06 33.48
CA TYR A 233 -5.30 6.76 34.57
C TYR A 233 -4.44 6.88 35.83
N THR A 234 -3.68 5.83 36.17
CA THR A 234 -2.94 5.79 37.44
C THR A 234 -1.92 6.94 37.51
N PRO A 235 -0.91 7.01 36.62
CA PRO A 235 0.06 8.08 36.66
C PRO A 235 -0.53 9.43 36.23
N THR A 236 -1.65 9.50 35.50
CA THR A 236 -2.30 10.80 35.20
C THR A 236 -2.81 11.51 36.45
N PHE A 237 -3.26 10.76 37.46
CA PHE A 237 -3.85 11.34 38.67
C PHE A 237 -3.01 11.12 39.94
N SER A 238 -1.78 10.59 39.79
CA SER A 238 -0.93 10.26 40.94
C SER A 238 0.59 10.41 40.67
N ASN A 239 1.00 11.17 39.64
CA ASN A 239 2.40 11.38 39.31
C ASN A 239 2.82 12.86 39.35
N PRO A 240 3.40 13.34 40.47
CA PRO A 240 3.88 14.72 40.58
C PRO A 240 4.90 15.11 39.51
N ILE A 241 5.66 14.15 38.97
CA ILE A 241 6.66 14.41 37.93
C ILE A 241 5.99 14.84 36.62
N GLY A 242 4.88 14.18 36.27
CA GLY A 242 4.10 14.49 35.08
C GLY A 242 3.33 15.80 35.19
N LEU A 243 2.89 16.16 36.40
CA LEU A 243 2.10 17.36 36.66
C LEU A 243 2.93 18.64 36.83
N LEU A 244 4.16 18.54 37.36
CA LEU A 244 5.00 19.71 37.68
C LEU A 244 5.12 20.72 36.52
N PRO A 245 5.39 20.30 35.26
CA PRO A 245 5.49 21.27 34.16
C PRO A 245 4.21 22.10 33.93
N THR A 246 3.02 21.51 34.07
CA THR A 246 1.76 22.26 33.95
C THR A 246 1.67 23.35 35.03
N PHE A 247 1.92 23.02 36.30
CA PHE A 247 1.88 24.02 37.38
C PHE A 247 2.97 25.09 37.26
N ALA A 248 4.13 24.74 36.68
CA ALA A 248 5.12 25.73 36.31
C ALA A 248 4.62 26.68 35.20
N ALA A 249 3.87 26.18 34.22
CA ALA A 249 3.23 27.03 33.21
C ALA A 249 2.26 28.03 33.86
N ASP A 250 1.41 27.56 34.78
CA ASP A 250 0.48 28.40 35.53
C ASP A 250 1.23 29.50 36.32
N ALA A 251 2.27 29.11 37.07
CA ALA A 251 3.12 30.04 37.81
C ALA A 251 3.82 31.06 36.90
N TRP A 252 4.23 30.65 35.69
CA TRP A 252 4.80 31.53 34.68
C TRP A 252 3.78 32.55 34.16
N TRP A 253 2.57 32.10 33.81
CA TRP A 253 1.50 32.96 33.31
C TRP A 253 1.12 34.04 34.34
N HIS A 254 1.00 33.64 35.60
CA HIS A 254 0.68 34.53 36.72
C HIS A 254 1.88 35.31 37.27
N LYS A 255 3.05 35.22 36.63
CA LYS A 255 4.28 35.95 36.98
C LYS A 255 4.78 35.66 38.41
N LYS A 256 4.57 34.43 38.89
CA LYS A 256 5.02 33.96 40.21
C LYS A 256 6.37 33.25 40.17
N THR A 257 6.82 32.80 39.00
CA THR A 257 8.17 32.23 38.82
C THR A 257 9.28 33.26 39.10
N THR A 258 10.36 32.82 39.74
CA THR A 258 11.54 33.63 40.10
C THR A 258 12.86 33.04 39.59
N VAL A 259 12.78 32.14 38.59
CA VAL A 259 13.95 31.53 37.94
C VAL A 259 14.85 32.61 37.32
N SER A 260 16.18 32.44 37.49
CA SER A 260 17.20 33.37 36.98
C SER A 260 18.22 32.64 36.09
N PRO A 261 18.49 33.11 34.85
CA PRO A 261 17.81 34.24 34.20
C PRO A 261 16.33 33.94 33.92
N PRO A 262 15.48 34.99 33.76
CA PRO A 262 14.08 34.78 33.41
C PRO A 262 13.93 33.96 32.12
N PRO A 263 12.94 33.05 32.04
CA PRO A 263 12.73 32.26 30.83
C PRO A 263 12.39 33.12 29.62
N VAL A 264 12.91 32.74 28.44
CA VAL A 264 12.76 33.51 27.19
C VAL A 264 11.33 33.45 26.66
N ASP A 265 10.73 32.26 26.69
CA ASP A 265 9.33 32.01 26.34
C ASP A 265 8.83 30.75 27.08
N LEU A 266 7.53 30.48 26.95
CA LEU A 266 6.89 29.35 27.61
C LEU A 266 7.44 28.00 27.14
N GLU A 267 7.71 27.82 25.84
CA GLU A 267 8.18 26.54 25.29
C GLU A 267 9.57 26.17 25.84
N HIS A 268 10.51 27.11 25.83
CA HIS A 268 11.83 26.93 26.42
C HIS A 268 11.76 26.71 27.93
N PHE A 269 10.85 27.41 28.63
CA PHE A 269 10.65 27.19 30.05
C PHE A 269 10.14 25.78 30.35
N MET A 270 9.15 25.30 29.59
CA MET A 270 8.59 23.96 29.75
C MET A 270 9.60 22.85 29.46
N ALA A 271 10.50 23.06 28.48
CA ALA A 271 11.60 22.13 28.24
C ALA A 271 12.58 22.05 29.43
N GLN A 272 12.92 23.20 30.04
CA GLN A 272 13.77 23.25 31.24
C GLN A 272 13.10 22.57 32.45
N VAL A 273 11.82 22.87 32.69
CA VAL A 273 11.07 22.29 33.82
C VAL A 273 10.86 20.80 33.62
N THR A 274 10.60 20.34 32.40
CA THR A 274 10.52 18.90 32.06
C THR A 274 11.81 18.16 32.41
N ALA A 275 12.98 18.71 32.03
CA ALA A 275 14.26 18.11 32.36
C ALA A 275 14.52 18.09 33.88
N PHE A 276 14.13 19.17 34.58
CA PHE A 276 14.20 19.23 36.05
C PHE A 276 13.28 18.21 36.71
N ALA A 277 12.05 18.05 36.20
CA ALA A 277 11.05 17.11 36.69
C ALA A 277 11.57 15.67 36.65
N GLN A 278 12.10 15.22 35.52
CA GLN A 278 12.62 13.85 35.35
C GLN A 278 13.91 13.57 36.13
N GLY A 279 14.71 14.60 36.39
CA GLY A 279 16.02 14.45 37.03
C GLY A 279 15.98 14.82 38.51
N PRO A 280 16.49 16.01 38.90
CA PRO A 280 16.60 16.41 40.30
C PRO A 280 15.30 16.30 41.10
N TYR A 281 14.15 16.72 40.54
CA TYR A 281 12.89 16.70 41.27
C TYR A 281 12.42 15.28 41.58
N ALA A 282 12.44 14.37 40.61
CA ALA A 282 12.11 12.96 40.84
C ALA A 282 12.97 12.32 41.94
N GLN A 283 14.27 12.63 41.96
CA GLN A 283 15.18 12.17 43.01
C GLN A 283 14.83 12.77 44.38
N ALA A 284 14.47 14.05 44.44
CA ALA A 284 14.09 14.72 45.67
C ALA A 284 12.77 14.17 46.27
N VAL A 285 11.74 13.96 45.44
CA VAL A 285 10.47 13.35 45.88
C VAL A 285 10.72 11.95 46.44
N ALA A 286 11.52 11.13 45.76
CA ALA A 286 11.84 9.78 46.23
C ALA A 286 12.69 9.76 47.52
N ALA A 287 13.51 10.77 47.76
CA ALA A 287 14.39 10.87 48.93
C ALA A 287 13.75 11.57 50.14
N PHE A 288 12.53 12.12 50.01
CA PHE A 288 11.86 12.85 51.09
C PHE A 288 11.68 11.98 52.36
N PRO A 289 11.87 12.51 53.60
CA PRO A 289 12.12 13.91 53.98
C PRO A 289 13.59 14.35 53.91
N LYS A 290 14.49 13.57 53.29
CA LYS A 290 15.92 13.87 53.16
C LYS A 290 16.28 14.41 51.76
N SER A 291 15.37 15.18 51.18
CA SER A 291 15.56 15.81 49.87
C SER A 291 16.68 16.85 49.89
N ASP A 292 17.35 17.05 48.76
CA ASP A 292 18.37 18.08 48.60
C ASP A 292 17.76 19.50 48.74
N PRO A 293 18.27 20.35 49.65
CA PRO A 293 17.77 21.71 49.82
C PRO A 293 17.88 22.58 48.56
N ALA A 294 18.92 22.37 47.73
CA ALA A 294 19.07 23.14 46.49
C ALA A 294 17.96 22.81 45.48
N THR A 295 17.59 21.53 45.36
CA THR A 295 16.45 21.09 44.55
C THR A 295 15.13 21.67 45.06
N THR A 296 14.93 21.71 46.38
CA THR A 296 13.73 22.33 46.98
C THR A 296 13.66 23.84 46.69
N GLN A 297 14.81 24.53 46.76
CA GLN A 297 14.89 25.95 46.42
C GLN A 297 14.63 26.20 44.92
N GLN A 298 15.10 25.31 44.04
CA GLN A 298 14.83 25.40 42.61
C GLN A 298 13.34 25.16 42.30
N LEU A 299 12.71 24.18 42.94
CA LEU A 299 11.26 23.94 42.83
C LEU A 299 10.46 25.17 43.29
N SER A 300 10.87 25.79 44.40
CA SER A 300 10.31 27.05 44.89
C SER A 300 10.43 28.17 43.85
N ALA A 301 11.60 28.31 43.22
CA ALA A 301 11.83 29.32 42.19
C ALA A 301 10.95 29.10 40.94
N ILE A 302 10.73 27.83 40.56
CA ILE A 302 9.87 27.44 39.42
C ILE A 302 8.39 27.77 39.71
N LEU A 303 7.89 27.38 40.88
CA LEU A 303 6.46 27.44 41.20
C LEU A 303 6.02 28.75 41.86
N GLY A 304 6.96 29.54 42.40
CA GLY A 304 6.62 30.71 43.22
C GLY A 304 6.00 30.37 44.57
N ILE A 305 6.12 29.12 45.03
CA ILE A 305 5.64 28.64 46.33
C ILE A 305 6.82 28.55 47.30
N SER A 306 6.64 28.99 48.55
CA SER A 306 7.73 28.98 49.53
C SER A 306 8.23 27.56 49.85
N PRO A 307 9.53 27.37 50.14
CA PRO A 307 10.07 26.05 50.48
C PRO A 307 9.34 25.37 51.65
N VAL A 308 8.93 26.15 52.67
CA VAL A 308 8.20 25.63 53.84
C VAL A 308 6.85 25.02 53.43
N VAL A 309 6.12 25.65 52.51
CA VAL A 309 4.85 25.11 52.01
C VAL A 309 5.11 23.85 51.18
N LEU A 310 6.12 23.86 50.30
CA LEU A 310 6.48 22.69 49.50
C LEU A 310 6.90 21.50 50.37
N GLU A 311 7.65 21.72 51.46
CA GLU A 311 7.99 20.70 52.45
C GLU A 311 6.75 20.16 53.17
N SER A 312 5.78 21.02 53.48
CA SER A 312 4.50 20.58 54.07
C SER A 312 3.70 19.66 53.13
N TRP A 313 3.91 19.78 51.83
CA TRP A 313 3.35 18.91 50.79
C TRP A 313 4.22 17.67 50.51
N SER A 314 5.27 17.43 51.31
CA SER A 314 6.27 16.39 51.03
C SER A 314 6.90 16.49 49.64
N LEU A 315 7.04 17.71 49.13
CA LEU A 315 7.41 18.05 47.75
C LEU A 315 6.47 17.50 46.68
N ASN A 316 5.34 16.89 47.05
CA ASN A 316 4.34 16.39 46.12
C ASN A 316 3.44 17.53 45.65
N VAL A 317 3.65 17.98 44.41
CA VAL A 317 2.84 19.08 43.83
C VAL A 317 1.38 18.69 43.60
N GLU A 318 1.04 17.39 43.60
CA GLU A 318 -0.34 16.89 43.55
C GLU A 318 -1.07 16.94 44.90
N ALA A 319 -0.43 17.40 45.98
CA ALA A 319 -1.04 17.42 47.30
C ALA A 319 -2.43 18.08 47.27
N ASN A 320 -3.43 17.44 47.87
CA ASN A 320 -4.82 17.89 47.92
C ASN A 320 -5.23 18.21 49.37
N ASN A 321 -6.06 19.24 49.57
CA ASN A 321 -6.53 19.67 50.89
C ASN A 321 -7.83 18.97 51.37
N GLY A 322 -8.26 17.91 50.68
CA GLY A 322 -9.53 17.21 50.87
C GLY A 322 -10.67 17.71 49.98
N ILE A 323 -10.48 18.84 49.28
CA ILE A 323 -11.48 19.46 48.40
C ILE A 323 -10.89 19.63 46.98
N THR A 324 -9.67 20.15 46.85
CA THR A 324 -9.01 20.41 45.56
C THR A 324 -7.49 20.37 45.66
N SER A 325 -6.80 20.48 44.53
CA SER A 325 -5.34 20.62 44.48
C SER A 325 -4.89 21.82 45.32
N SER A 326 -3.93 21.57 46.23
CA SER A 326 -3.37 22.60 47.10
C SER A 326 -2.68 23.69 46.28
N PHE A 327 -2.05 23.35 45.15
CA PHE A 327 -1.39 24.32 44.30
C PHE A 327 -2.39 25.36 43.73
N LEU A 328 -3.52 24.91 43.21
CA LEU A 328 -4.52 25.75 42.53
C LEU A 328 -5.13 26.82 43.44
N VAL A 329 -5.18 26.57 44.75
CA VAL A 329 -5.69 27.52 45.76
C VAL A 329 -4.59 28.29 46.49
N THR A 330 -3.32 27.87 46.35
CA THR A 330 -2.20 28.51 47.06
C THR A 330 -1.52 29.60 46.21
N LEU A 331 -1.38 29.39 44.89
CA LEU A 331 -0.57 30.26 44.03
C LEU A 331 -0.99 31.75 44.08
N LEU A 332 -2.30 31.99 44.11
CA LEU A 332 -2.92 33.32 44.13
C LEU A 332 -3.75 33.57 45.39
N GLN A 333 -3.46 32.84 46.48
CA GLN A 333 -4.18 32.99 47.74
C GLN A 333 -4.15 34.43 48.28
N ASP A 334 -3.05 35.15 48.04
CA ASP A 334 -2.87 36.55 48.41
C ASP A 334 -3.86 37.50 47.72
N GLN A 335 -4.45 37.07 46.59
CA GLN A 335 -5.43 37.80 45.81
C GLN A 335 -6.87 37.30 46.06
N GLY A 336 -7.05 36.26 46.87
CA GLY A 336 -8.36 35.69 47.17
C GLY A 336 -9.02 34.98 45.98
N VAL A 337 -8.21 34.43 45.07
CA VAL A 337 -8.68 33.70 43.88
C VAL A 337 -7.99 32.35 43.75
N ALA A 338 -8.70 31.38 43.17
CA ALA A 338 -8.20 30.06 42.80
C ALA A 338 -8.12 29.91 41.28
N LEU A 339 -7.25 29.00 40.83
CA LEU A 339 -7.05 28.65 39.43
C LEU A 339 -7.99 27.52 38.99
N GLY A 340 -8.35 27.51 37.70
CA GLY A 340 -9.04 26.39 37.06
C GLY A 340 -8.12 25.18 36.85
N ILE A 341 -8.65 23.97 37.05
CA ILE A 341 -7.89 22.73 36.80
C ILE A 341 -7.82 22.40 35.30
N TYR A 342 -8.84 22.78 34.54
CA TYR A 342 -8.87 22.59 33.08
C TYR A 342 -8.05 23.65 32.35
N ASP A 343 -7.88 24.86 32.91
CA ASP A 343 -7.03 25.91 32.36
C ASP A 343 -6.57 26.84 33.50
N GLY A 344 -5.33 26.68 33.96
CA GLY A 344 -4.78 27.45 35.07
C GLY A 344 -4.62 28.95 34.80
N ARG A 345 -4.88 29.43 33.58
CA ARG A 345 -4.99 30.86 33.27
C ARG A 345 -6.29 31.47 33.78
N VAL A 346 -7.35 30.65 33.92
CA VAL A 346 -8.68 31.07 34.38
C VAL A 346 -8.68 31.13 35.90
N THR A 347 -9.28 32.18 36.46
CA THR A 347 -9.40 32.37 37.90
C THR A 347 -10.84 32.60 38.33
N ALA A 348 -11.17 32.21 39.56
CA ALA A 348 -12.44 32.54 40.22
C ALA A 348 -12.22 32.97 41.67
N ILE A 349 -13.20 33.66 42.24
CA ILE A 349 -13.19 34.09 43.64
C ILE A 349 -13.13 32.85 44.55
N ASP A 350 -12.16 32.82 45.45
CA ASP A 350 -11.90 31.72 46.39
C ASP A 350 -11.94 32.22 47.84
N THR A 351 -12.95 33.01 48.17
CA THR A 351 -13.15 33.56 49.52
C THR A 351 -14.58 33.35 50.00
N GLY A 352 -14.76 33.34 51.32
CA GLY A 352 -16.08 33.18 51.94
C GLY A 352 -16.72 31.85 51.59
N ILE A 353 -17.96 31.89 51.09
CA ILE A 353 -18.71 30.67 50.73
C ILE A 353 -18.07 29.94 49.54
N ALA A 354 -17.46 30.65 48.59
CA ALA A 354 -16.91 30.05 47.38
C ALA A 354 -15.76 29.06 47.69
N ALA A 355 -14.95 29.35 48.71
CA ALA A 355 -13.82 28.52 49.12
C ALA A 355 -14.19 27.16 49.74
N ILE A 356 -15.46 26.95 50.10
CA ILE A 356 -15.96 25.72 50.73
C ILE A 356 -17.07 25.04 49.92
N VAL A 357 -17.38 25.57 48.74
CA VAL A 357 -18.26 24.89 47.78
C VAL A 357 -17.43 23.82 47.08
N ASP A 358 -17.90 22.57 47.15
CA ASP A 358 -17.23 21.45 46.51
C ASP A 358 -17.08 21.69 45.00
N PRO A 359 -15.86 21.72 44.44
CA PRO A 359 -15.63 21.87 43.01
C PRO A 359 -16.22 20.71 42.20
N ALA A 360 -16.41 19.52 42.80
CA ALA A 360 -17.09 18.38 42.20
C ALA A 360 -18.63 18.48 42.25
N SER A 361 -19.19 19.38 43.06
CA SER A 361 -20.64 19.64 43.14
C SER A 361 -21.09 20.60 42.03
N GLY A 362 -21.20 20.12 40.79
CA GLY A 362 -21.88 20.85 39.71
C GLY A 362 -21.03 21.91 38.99
N ALA A 363 -19.92 21.49 38.37
CA ALA A 363 -19.13 22.28 37.42
C ALA A 363 -18.51 23.60 37.96
N ASN A 364 -18.29 23.71 39.27
CA ASN A 364 -17.76 24.93 39.92
C ASN A 364 -16.27 25.20 39.67
N ASP A 365 -15.59 24.35 38.90
CA ASP A 365 -14.26 24.68 38.39
C ASP A 365 -14.29 26.03 37.64
N PRO A 366 -13.33 26.94 37.89
CA PRO A 366 -13.26 28.25 37.24
C PRO A 366 -13.38 28.21 35.71
N THR A 367 -12.72 27.24 35.05
CA THR A 367 -12.72 27.10 33.60
C THR A 367 -14.08 26.65 33.08
N MET A 368 -14.69 25.64 33.70
CA MET A 368 -16.02 25.17 33.30
C MET A 368 -17.09 26.24 33.52
N THR A 369 -17.06 26.88 34.69
CA THR A 369 -17.98 27.98 35.05
C THR A 369 -17.89 29.13 34.04
N ALA A 370 -16.69 29.44 33.53
CA ALA A 370 -16.47 30.50 32.54
C ALA A 370 -17.18 30.29 31.20
N VAL A 371 -17.59 29.06 30.86
CA VAL A 371 -18.14 28.74 29.53
C VAL A 371 -19.46 27.96 29.53
N SER A 372 -19.87 27.30 30.61
CA SER A 372 -21.09 26.47 30.63
C SER A 372 -22.36 27.22 30.19
N GLY A 373 -22.50 28.49 30.58
CA GLY A 373 -23.65 29.33 30.24
C GLY A 373 -23.80 29.56 28.73
N VAL A 374 -22.70 29.81 28.02
CA VAL A 374 -22.71 30.04 26.56
C VAL A 374 -22.94 28.73 25.81
N TYR A 375 -22.31 27.64 26.21
CA TYR A 375 -22.50 26.31 25.60
C TYR A 375 -23.97 25.87 25.65
N THR A 376 -24.57 25.88 26.85
CA THR A 376 -25.96 25.45 27.06
C THR A 376 -26.94 26.26 26.23
N SER A 377 -26.77 27.59 26.23
CA SER A 377 -27.69 28.48 25.54
C SER A 377 -27.55 28.37 24.03
N MET A 378 -26.31 28.38 23.53
CA MET A 378 -26.05 28.39 22.09
C MET A 378 -26.28 27.04 21.43
N TRP A 379 -26.14 25.93 22.17
CA TRP A 379 -26.58 24.62 21.68
C TRP A 379 -28.04 24.63 21.27
N ASN A 380 -28.92 25.05 22.18
CA ASN A 380 -30.37 25.09 21.93
C ASN A 380 -30.72 26.04 20.78
N VAL A 381 -30.09 27.22 20.73
CA VAL A 381 -30.31 28.19 19.65
C VAL A 381 -29.85 27.62 18.30
N TYR A 382 -28.63 27.09 18.24
CA TYR A 382 -28.03 26.60 17.00
C TYR A 382 -28.78 25.37 16.47
N LEU A 383 -29.12 24.42 17.34
CA LEU A 383 -29.82 23.21 16.95
C LEU A 383 -31.24 23.49 16.44
N ASN A 384 -32.01 24.33 17.16
CA ASN A 384 -33.40 24.60 16.82
C ASN A 384 -33.52 25.51 15.58
N ASN A 385 -32.69 26.55 15.48
CA ASN A 385 -32.88 27.60 14.47
C ASN A 385 -32.05 27.33 13.21
N ASP A 386 -30.76 27.05 13.37
CA ASP A 386 -29.83 26.94 12.23
C ASP A 386 -29.82 25.51 11.67
N LEU A 387 -29.87 24.49 12.54
CA LEU A 387 -29.89 23.07 12.12
C LEU A 387 -31.30 22.49 12.00
N GLN A 388 -32.32 23.23 12.43
CA GLN A 388 -33.74 22.88 12.34
C GLN A 388 -34.12 21.52 12.95
N PHE A 389 -33.42 21.11 14.01
CA PHE A 389 -33.78 19.96 14.83
C PHE A 389 -34.32 20.46 16.17
N THR A 390 -35.62 20.30 16.40
CA THR A 390 -36.25 20.66 17.68
C THR A 390 -36.56 19.39 18.46
N SER A 391 -36.13 19.32 19.73
CA SER A 391 -36.47 18.22 20.64
C SER A 391 -37.37 18.70 21.76
N THR A 392 -38.31 17.85 22.17
CA THR A 392 -39.09 18.06 23.41
C THR A 392 -38.41 17.50 24.66
N SER A 393 -37.34 16.73 24.49
CA SER A 393 -36.52 16.21 25.59
C SER A 393 -35.46 17.21 26.02
N ASN A 394 -35.04 17.14 27.28
CA ASN A 394 -33.87 17.88 27.75
C ASN A 394 -32.60 17.34 27.09
N PHE A 395 -31.72 18.23 26.65
CA PHE A 395 -30.38 17.86 26.22
C PHE A 395 -29.49 17.58 27.42
N VAL A 396 -28.64 16.58 27.33
CA VAL A 396 -27.63 16.29 28.36
C VAL A 396 -26.23 16.43 27.80
N ASP A 397 -25.56 17.51 28.17
CA ASP A 397 -24.18 17.76 27.83
C ASP A 397 -23.22 16.88 28.62
N LEU A 398 -23.45 16.72 29.93
CA LEU A 398 -22.69 15.88 30.87
C LEU A 398 -23.62 15.01 31.71
N ASN A 399 -23.32 13.71 31.82
CA ASN A 399 -24.08 12.74 32.61
C ASN A 399 -23.21 12.13 33.73
N ASP A 400 -23.27 12.73 34.92
CA ASP A 400 -22.52 12.25 36.10
C ASP A 400 -22.94 10.83 36.53
N GLN A 401 -24.17 10.40 36.22
CA GLN A 401 -24.60 9.03 36.53
C GLN A 401 -23.89 8.01 35.66
N ALA A 402 -23.54 8.36 34.42
CA ALA A 402 -22.73 7.49 33.57
C ALA A 402 -21.34 7.33 34.17
N TYR A 403 -20.70 8.41 34.60
CA TYR A 403 -19.40 8.35 35.29
C TYR A 403 -19.44 7.51 36.57
N ALA A 404 -20.44 7.74 37.44
CA ALA A 404 -20.58 7.02 38.70
C ALA A 404 -20.82 5.51 38.54
N ASN A 405 -21.38 5.09 37.41
CA ASN A 405 -21.69 3.70 37.10
C ASN A 405 -20.78 3.11 36.00
N TRP A 406 -19.69 3.79 35.65
CA TRP A 406 -18.83 3.37 34.55
C TRP A 406 -18.04 2.11 34.91
N ASP A 407 -18.10 1.11 34.03
CA ASP A 407 -17.22 -0.06 34.13
C ASP A 407 -15.84 0.27 33.56
N PHE A 408 -14.87 0.47 34.46
CA PHE A 408 -13.48 0.74 34.11
C PHE A 408 -12.69 -0.52 33.76
N SER A 409 -13.29 -1.72 33.80
CA SER A 409 -12.61 -2.93 33.35
C SER A 409 -12.29 -2.87 31.86
N HIS A 410 -11.14 -3.41 31.48
CA HIS A 410 -10.67 -3.43 30.10
C HIS A 410 -9.66 -4.57 29.91
N ILE A 411 -9.83 -5.32 28.83
CA ILE A 411 -8.88 -6.32 28.35
C ILE A 411 -8.21 -5.75 27.10
N ASP A 412 -6.89 -5.58 27.15
CA ASP A 412 -6.13 -5.04 26.04
C ASP A 412 -5.94 -6.09 24.90
N PRO A 413 -5.38 -5.70 23.73
CA PRO A 413 -5.15 -6.63 22.63
C PRO A 413 -4.21 -7.80 22.93
N THR A 414 -3.47 -7.77 24.04
CA THR A 414 -2.62 -8.88 24.49
C THR A 414 -3.40 -9.91 25.31
N GLY A 415 -4.67 -9.63 25.62
CA GLY A 415 -5.51 -10.42 26.52
C GLY A 415 -5.29 -10.10 28.00
N ALA A 416 -4.54 -9.05 28.33
CA ALA A 416 -4.24 -8.68 29.70
C ALA A 416 -5.30 -7.74 30.26
N GLN A 417 -5.65 -7.91 31.54
CA GLN A 417 -6.49 -6.96 32.27
C GLN A 417 -5.71 -5.65 32.47
N LYS A 418 -6.14 -4.59 31.80
CA LYS A 418 -5.57 -3.24 31.83
C LYS A 418 -6.56 -2.18 32.33
N GLY A 419 -7.67 -2.62 32.91
CA GLY A 419 -8.68 -1.77 33.50
C GLY A 419 -9.20 -2.29 34.85
N GLY A 420 -9.96 -1.47 35.57
CA GLY A 420 -10.69 -1.84 36.78
C GLY A 420 -10.58 -0.76 37.84
N LYS A 421 -10.38 -1.20 39.10
CA LYS A 421 -10.15 -0.31 40.23
C LYS A 421 -8.94 -0.76 41.03
N ASP A 422 -8.20 0.19 41.60
CA ASP A 422 -7.13 -0.10 42.56
C ASP A 422 -7.68 -0.52 43.94
N ALA A 423 -6.79 -0.78 44.89
CA ALA A 423 -7.17 -1.17 46.25
C ALA A 423 -7.94 -0.08 47.03
N SER A 424 -7.83 1.17 46.60
CA SER A 424 -8.53 2.33 47.17
C SER A 424 -9.86 2.61 46.46
N GLY A 425 -10.20 1.83 45.42
CA GLY A 425 -11.41 1.99 44.62
C GLY A 425 -11.29 3.02 43.50
N ASN A 426 -10.11 3.58 43.24
CA ASN A 426 -9.88 4.53 42.15
C ASN A 426 -9.83 3.79 40.80
N PRO A 427 -10.36 4.40 39.73
CA PRO A 427 -10.29 3.78 38.40
C PRO A 427 -8.84 3.64 37.93
N ILE A 428 -8.52 2.47 37.41
CA ILE A 428 -7.27 2.21 36.68
C ILE A 428 -7.64 1.80 35.26
N VAL A 429 -7.05 2.44 34.25
CA VAL A 429 -7.25 2.14 32.83
C VAL A 429 -5.98 2.50 32.09
N TYR A 430 -5.47 1.58 31.27
CA TYR A 430 -4.33 1.79 30.39
C TYR A 430 -4.68 1.38 28.96
N THR A 431 -4.66 2.33 28.01
CA THR A 431 -5.01 2.11 26.60
C THR A 431 -3.94 2.57 25.62
N ALA A 432 -2.79 3.05 26.09
CA ALA A 432 -1.65 3.30 25.21
C ALA A 432 -1.11 2.00 24.58
N GLY A 433 -1.38 0.84 25.20
CA GLY A 433 -1.14 -0.48 24.64
C GLY A 433 -1.98 -0.76 23.38
N ASP A 434 -3.26 -0.43 23.41
CA ASP A 434 -4.19 -0.54 22.28
C ASP A 434 -3.73 0.33 21.11
N LEU A 435 -3.31 1.57 21.40
CA LEU A 435 -2.76 2.47 20.39
C LEU A 435 -1.50 1.89 19.76
N ALA A 436 -0.57 1.37 20.58
CA ALA A 436 0.64 0.73 20.10
C ALA A 436 0.32 -0.49 19.21
N ALA A 437 -0.67 -1.30 19.60
CA ALA A 437 -1.12 -2.44 18.82
C ALA A 437 -1.72 -2.00 17.47
N ALA A 438 -2.60 -0.99 17.46
CA ALA A 438 -3.20 -0.45 16.24
C ALA A 438 -2.15 0.16 15.30
N MET A 439 -1.17 0.90 15.83
CA MET A 439 -0.06 1.46 15.04
C MET A 439 0.88 0.38 14.51
N ALA A 440 1.09 -0.71 15.25
CA ALA A 440 1.90 -1.83 14.78
C ALA A 440 1.19 -2.63 13.67
N ALA A 441 -0.13 -2.83 13.78
CA ALA A 441 -0.94 -3.50 12.77
C ALA A 441 -1.10 -2.65 11.50
N ASN A 442 -1.18 -1.33 11.65
CA ASN A 442 -1.26 -0.38 10.54
C ASN A 442 -0.07 0.60 10.59
N PRO A 443 1.08 0.26 9.97
CA PRO A 443 2.28 1.09 10.00
C PRO A 443 2.17 2.40 9.21
N ASP A 444 1.03 2.65 8.54
CA ASP A 444 0.74 3.92 7.86
C ASP A 444 -0.20 4.82 8.68
N LEU A 445 -0.77 4.33 9.79
CA LEU A 445 -1.64 5.09 10.69
C LEU A 445 -0.91 6.31 11.27
N LYS A 446 -1.47 7.50 11.06
CA LYS A 446 -0.93 8.75 11.60
C LYS A 446 -1.61 9.13 12.91
N VAL A 447 -0.84 9.43 13.95
CA VAL A 447 -1.38 9.80 15.26
C VAL A 447 -0.91 11.20 15.64
N PHE A 448 -1.84 12.06 16.02
CA PHE A 448 -1.57 13.43 16.44
C PHE A 448 -2.08 13.66 17.86
N SER A 449 -1.16 13.81 18.82
CA SER A 449 -1.48 14.19 20.19
C SER A 449 -1.34 15.69 20.36
N ALA A 450 -2.41 16.35 20.80
CA ALA A 450 -2.48 17.79 21.04
C ALA A 450 -2.74 18.04 22.53
N ASN A 451 -1.90 18.83 23.19
CA ASN A 451 -2.00 19.06 24.64
C ASN A 451 -1.96 20.55 24.98
N GLY A 452 -2.66 20.96 26.03
CA GLY A 452 -2.56 22.30 26.60
C GLY A 452 -1.44 22.39 27.64
N TYR A 453 -0.65 23.47 27.64
CA TYR A 453 0.35 23.70 28.69
C TYR A 453 -0.27 23.97 30.07
N PHE A 454 -1.49 24.52 30.11
CA PHE A 454 -2.17 24.94 31.35
C PHE A 454 -3.25 23.94 31.80
N ASP A 455 -3.21 22.71 31.28
CA ASP A 455 -4.16 21.64 31.59
C ASP A 455 -3.61 20.73 32.69
N ALA A 456 -4.22 20.79 33.88
CA ALA A 456 -3.87 19.94 35.02
C ALA A 456 -4.76 18.69 35.13
N VAL A 457 -5.81 18.57 34.31
CA VAL A 457 -6.63 17.36 34.20
C VAL A 457 -5.91 16.30 33.38
N THR A 458 -5.32 16.71 32.27
CA THR A 458 -4.46 15.87 31.44
C THR A 458 -3.11 16.53 31.18
N PRO A 459 -2.19 16.49 32.16
CA PRO A 459 -0.91 17.20 32.06
C PRO A 459 -0.12 16.79 30.82
N PHE A 460 0.26 17.78 29.99
CA PHE A 460 0.91 17.51 28.70
C PHE A 460 2.15 16.64 28.84
N PHE A 461 2.90 16.82 29.93
CA PHE A 461 4.11 16.08 30.16
C PHE A 461 3.85 14.65 30.63
N GLN A 462 2.81 14.43 31.44
CA GLN A 462 2.35 13.07 31.76
C GLN A 462 1.87 12.32 30.52
N THR A 463 1.11 12.97 29.63
CA THR A 463 0.74 12.40 28.33
C THR A 463 1.97 11.98 27.53
N LYS A 464 2.99 12.84 27.47
CA LYS A 464 4.26 12.52 26.80
C LYS A 464 4.94 11.30 27.44
N LEU A 465 5.02 11.22 28.76
CA LEU A 465 5.62 10.06 29.46
C LEU A 465 4.88 8.77 29.11
N THR A 466 3.55 8.79 29.11
CA THR A 466 2.72 7.63 28.77
C THR A 466 2.93 7.19 27.31
N LEU A 467 2.95 8.13 26.37
CA LEU A 467 3.19 7.85 24.94
C LEU A 467 4.63 7.39 24.66
N ASP A 468 5.62 7.94 25.38
CA ASP A 468 7.00 7.47 25.29
C ASP A 468 7.15 6.04 25.83
N ALA A 469 6.38 5.67 26.86
CA ALA A 469 6.43 4.36 27.50
C ALA A 469 5.60 3.28 26.79
N MET A 470 4.76 3.65 25.82
CA MET A 470 3.90 2.68 25.13
C MET A 470 4.73 1.59 24.42
N PRO A 471 4.27 0.34 24.35
CA PRO A 471 5.04 -0.81 23.86
C PRO A 471 5.13 -0.88 22.32
N LEU A 472 5.53 0.22 21.66
CA LEU A 472 5.75 0.30 20.22
C LEU A 472 7.24 0.42 19.91
N VAL A 473 7.87 -0.70 19.53
CA VAL A 473 9.33 -0.78 19.31
C VAL A 473 9.74 -0.36 17.90
N ASP A 474 8.89 -0.61 16.88
CA ASP A 474 9.24 -0.31 15.50
C ASP A 474 9.40 1.21 15.25
N PRO A 475 10.58 1.68 14.82
CA PRO A 475 10.85 3.10 14.68
C PRO A 475 10.06 3.76 13.55
N LYS A 476 9.67 3.01 12.52
CA LYS A 476 8.91 3.55 11.38
C LYS A 476 7.46 3.82 11.79
N ALA A 477 6.82 2.87 12.44
CA ALA A 477 5.47 3.06 13.00
C ALA A 477 5.49 4.18 14.06
N ARG A 478 6.50 4.20 14.94
CA ARG A 478 6.63 5.22 15.99
C ARG A 478 6.82 6.63 15.43
N ALA A 479 7.47 6.78 14.28
CA ALA A 479 7.62 8.07 13.60
C ALA A 479 6.28 8.67 13.09
N ASN A 480 5.19 7.89 13.08
CA ASN A 480 3.86 8.40 12.75
C ASN A 480 3.14 9.09 13.91
N LEU A 481 3.67 9.01 15.14
CA LEU A 481 3.16 9.74 16.29
C LEU A 481 3.79 11.14 16.36
N THR A 482 2.96 12.17 16.29
CA THR A 482 3.35 13.56 16.51
C THR A 482 2.72 14.07 17.80
N ILE A 483 3.50 14.73 18.66
CA ILE A 483 3.03 15.38 19.88
C ILE A 483 3.22 16.89 19.72
N ARG A 484 2.16 17.66 19.97
CA ARG A 484 2.18 19.14 19.98
C ARG A 484 1.57 19.66 21.27
N ASN A 485 2.16 20.74 21.77
CA ASN A 485 1.71 21.45 22.96
C ASN A 485 1.35 22.88 22.58
N TYR A 486 0.26 23.40 23.15
CA TYR A 486 -0.31 24.70 22.81
C TYR A 486 -0.38 25.58 24.07
N PRO A 487 -0.24 26.91 23.94
CA PRO A 487 -0.40 27.86 25.03
C PRO A 487 -1.89 28.04 25.42
N SER A 488 -2.56 26.94 25.74
CA SER A 488 -3.95 26.83 26.11
C SER A 488 -4.15 25.78 27.22
N GLY A 489 -5.37 25.68 27.75
CA GLY A 489 -5.78 24.61 28.66
C GLY A 489 -6.33 23.38 27.93
N HIS A 490 -7.19 22.64 28.63
CA HIS A 490 -7.78 21.37 28.23
C HIS A 490 -8.60 21.44 26.95
N MET A 491 -9.46 22.45 26.83
CA MET A 491 -10.20 22.75 25.61
C MET A 491 -9.37 23.70 24.75
N ILE A 492 -8.32 23.17 24.13
CA ILE A 492 -7.28 23.96 23.41
C ILE A 492 -7.90 25.01 22.48
N TYR A 493 -8.98 24.63 21.82
CA TYR A 493 -9.71 25.44 20.84
C TYR A 493 -10.41 26.68 21.42
N LEU A 494 -10.57 26.81 22.74
CA LEU A 494 -11.16 28.02 23.34
C LEU A 494 -10.19 29.21 23.32
N ASP A 495 -8.89 28.95 23.17
CA ASP A 495 -7.89 29.99 22.89
C ASP A 495 -7.79 30.22 21.38
N GLY A 496 -8.04 31.44 20.93
CA GLY A 496 -8.12 31.76 19.50
C GLY A 496 -6.84 31.47 18.72
N GLY A 497 -5.67 31.83 19.28
CA GLY A 497 -4.38 31.59 18.64
C GLY A 497 -4.03 30.11 18.56
N SER A 498 -4.25 29.38 19.67
CA SER A 498 -4.04 27.94 19.75
C SER A 498 -4.99 27.17 18.82
N ARG A 499 -6.26 27.58 18.71
CA ARG A 499 -7.23 26.97 17.77
C ARG A 499 -6.77 27.12 16.32
N THR A 500 -6.34 28.31 15.91
CA THR A 500 -5.84 28.56 14.55
C THR A 500 -4.57 27.75 14.26
N GLN A 501 -3.63 27.68 15.21
CA GLN A 501 -2.43 26.86 15.06
C GLN A 501 -2.78 25.37 14.97
N MET A 502 -3.64 24.86 15.85
CA MET A 502 -4.09 23.48 15.83
C MET A 502 -4.83 23.14 14.53
N ALA A 503 -5.70 24.02 14.02
CA ALA A 503 -6.36 23.84 12.73
C ALA A 503 -5.37 23.75 11.57
N ALA A 504 -4.26 24.51 11.61
CA ALA A 504 -3.19 24.43 10.61
C ALA A 504 -2.42 23.10 10.70
N ASP A 505 -2.08 22.66 11.90
CA ASP A 505 -1.39 21.38 12.12
C ASP A 505 -2.26 20.18 11.70
N LEU A 506 -3.55 20.22 12.01
CA LEU A 506 -4.51 19.22 11.57
C LEU A 506 -4.69 19.24 10.04
N ALA A 507 -4.76 20.42 9.42
CA ALA A 507 -4.79 20.51 7.96
C ALA A 507 -3.56 19.84 7.33
N ALA A 508 -2.37 20.04 7.91
CA ALA A 508 -1.15 19.38 7.46
C ALA A 508 -1.20 17.84 7.65
N LEU A 509 -1.79 17.36 8.75
CA LEU A 509 -2.05 15.93 8.95
C LEU A 509 -2.95 15.36 7.84
N TYR A 510 -4.09 15.99 7.57
CA TYR A 510 -4.99 15.55 6.50
C TYR A 510 -4.31 15.60 5.14
N ASP A 511 -3.58 16.67 4.82
CA ASP A 511 -2.90 16.82 3.54
C ASP A 511 -1.81 15.74 3.38
N THR A 512 -1.08 15.39 4.44
CA THR A 512 -0.07 14.31 4.42
C THR A 512 -0.68 12.93 4.15
N VAL A 513 -1.88 12.68 4.66
CA VAL A 513 -2.60 11.41 4.46
C VAL A 513 -3.28 11.36 3.09
N VAL A 514 -3.93 12.45 2.68
CA VAL A 514 -4.82 12.49 1.52
C VAL A 514 -4.06 12.80 0.24
N ALA A 515 -2.99 13.60 0.25
CA ALA A 515 -2.25 13.93 -0.96
C ALA A 515 -1.70 12.67 -1.68
N PRO A 516 -1.12 11.67 -0.98
CA PRO A 516 -0.73 10.40 -1.60
C PRO A 516 -1.93 9.62 -2.15
N ILE A 517 -3.08 9.64 -1.49
CA ILE A 517 -4.31 8.94 -1.92
C ILE A 517 -4.88 9.61 -3.17
N ALA A 518 -5.02 10.93 -3.18
CA ALA A 518 -5.50 11.70 -4.31
C ALA A 518 -4.53 11.63 -5.49
N LEU A 519 -3.22 11.63 -5.23
CA LEU A 519 -2.21 11.39 -6.25
C LEU A 519 -2.32 9.96 -6.80
N ARG A 520 -2.42 8.93 -5.94
CA ARG A 520 -2.65 7.55 -6.39
C ARG A 520 -3.96 7.38 -7.13
N ALA A 521 -5.05 8.06 -6.75
CA ALA A 521 -6.33 7.97 -7.43
C ALA A 521 -6.34 8.71 -8.78
N LYS A 522 -5.62 9.84 -8.90
CA LYS A 522 -5.38 10.54 -10.17
C LYS A 522 -4.41 9.81 -11.07
N LEU A 523 -3.37 9.23 -10.48
CA LEU A 523 -2.39 8.40 -11.16
C LEU A 523 -2.92 7.01 -11.43
N ALA A 524 -3.92 6.46 -10.75
CA ALA A 524 -4.41 5.11 -11.00
C ALA A 524 -4.94 4.92 -12.42
N PRO A 525 -5.80 5.80 -12.98
CA PRO A 525 -6.19 5.71 -14.38
C PRO A 525 -5.07 6.12 -15.33
N LEU A 526 -4.12 6.98 -14.93
CA LEU A 526 -2.96 7.32 -15.77
C LEU A 526 -1.94 6.19 -15.82
N LEU A 527 -1.63 5.55 -14.69
CA LEU A 527 -0.83 4.34 -14.52
C LEU A 527 -1.57 3.12 -15.03
N ALA A 528 -2.89 3.07 -15.05
CA ALA A 528 -3.65 2.02 -15.72
C ALA A 528 -3.69 2.26 -17.23
N ALA A 529 -3.78 3.51 -17.68
CA ALA A 529 -3.65 3.90 -19.09
C ALA A 529 -2.20 3.81 -19.58
N GLU A 530 -1.21 3.96 -18.71
CA GLU A 530 0.22 3.83 -18.97
C GLU A 530 0.62 2.36 -18.82
N ARG A 531 0.13 1.61 -17.83
CA ARG A 531 0.18 0.14 -17.87
C ARG A 531 -0.58 -0.44 -19.07
N ALA A 532 -1.61 0.23 -19.60
CA ALA A 532 -2.28 -0.17 -20.83
C ALA A 532 -1.60 0.38 -22.11
N ARG A 533 -0.76 1.42 -22.02
CA ARG A 533 0.04 1.98 -23.13
C ARG A 533 1.48 1.46 -23.17
N THR A 534 1.94 0.79 -22.11
CA THR A 534 3.33 0.36 -21.89
C THR A 534 3.43 -1.09 -21.43
N ARG A 535 2.34 -1.88 -21.47
CA ARG A 535 2.45 -3.34 -21.34
C ARG A 535 2.88 -3.88 -22.69
N MET A 536 4.10 -4.39 -22.77
CA MET A 536 4.49 -5.31 -23.83
C MET A 536 3.45 -6.43 -23.85
N LEU A 537 2.76 -6.61 -24.98
CA LEU A 537 1.72 -7.62 -25.11
C LEU A 537 2.34 -9.03 -25.22
N VAL A 538 3.61 -9.10 -25.62
CA VAL A 538 4.44 -10.29 -25.71
C VAL A 538 5.78 -10.04 -25.02
N HIS A 539 6.45 -11.11 -24.61
CA HIS A 539 7.60 -11.07 -23.69
C HIS A 539 8.73 -11.95 -24.27
N PRO A 540 10.00 -11.67 -23.94
CA PRO A 540 11.13 -12.51 -24.37
C PRO A 540 11.24 -13.77 -23.49
N TYR A 541 11.71 -14.89 -24.05
CA TYR A 541 11.82 -16.20 -23.39
C TYR A 541 13.26 -16.64 -23.08
N PHE A 542 14.04 -15.76 -22.43
CA PHE A 542 15.38 -16.07 -21.94
C PHE A 542 15.45 -16.25 -20.42
N LYS A 543 16.41 -17.06 -19.96
CA LYS A 543 16.71 -17.27 -18.54
C LYS A 543 18.20 -17.14 -18.23
N ARG A 544 18.50 -16.74 -16.99
CA ARG A 544 19.85 -16.65 -16.42
C ARG A 544 19.98 -17.55 -15.20
N PRO A 545 21.16 -18.13 -14.90
CA PRO A 545 21.33 -18.89 -13.68
C PRO A 545 21.06 -18.06 -12.41
N GLY A 546 20.30 -18.63 -11.47
CA GLY A 546 20.16 -18.09 -10.10
C GLY A 546 19.15 -16.95 -9.89
N THR A 547 18.26 -16.64 -10.84
CA THR A 547 17.26 -15.55 -10.70
C THR A 547 15.92 -15.98 -10.06
N GLY A 548 15.73 -17.25 -9.70
CA GLY A 548 14.50 -17.76 -9.05
C GLY A 548 14.43 -17.45 -7.55
N LYS A 549 13.29 -16.93 -7.07
CA LYS A 549 13.05 -16.53 -5.66
C LYS A 549 12.65 -17.66 -4.69
N THR A 550 12.86 -18.93 -5.03
CA THR A 550 12.44 -20.05 -4.19
C THR A 550 13.49 -21.17 -4.19
N ILE A 551 13.65 -21.79 -3.01
CA ILE A 551 14.57 -22.90 -2.64
C ILE A 551 15.37 -23.47 -3.82
N ALA A 552 16.62 -23.03 -3.98
CA ALA A 552 17.54 -23.52 -5.01
C ALA A 552 17.71 -25.05 -4.91
N MET A 553 17.13 -25.79 -5.86
CA MET A 553 17.59 -27.15 -6.13
C MET A 553 18.99 -27.07 -6.77
N ARG A 554 19.85 -28.00 -6.35
CA ARG A 554 21.24 -28.09 -6.78
C ARG A 554 21.29 -28.41 -8.27
N ALA A 555 22.01 -27.61 -9.06
CA ALA A 555 22.33 -27.91 -10.44
C ALA A 555 22.76 -29.39 -10.60
N PRO A 556 22.38 -30.08 -11.70
CA PRO A 556 22.73 -31.48 -11.91
C PRO A 556 24.24 -31.70 -11.71
N PRO A 557 24.67 -32.82 -11.10
CA PRO A 557 26.09 -33.14 -11.00
C PRO A 557 26.73 -33.13 -12.40
N ASN A 558 27.69 -32.22 -12.63
CA ASN A 558 28.36 -31.95 -13.91
C ASN A 558 27.63 -31.05 -14.92
N ALA A 559 26.60 -30.29 -14.52
CA ALA A 559 26.04 -29.22 -15.34
C ALA A 559 27.14 -28.18 -15.67
N ARG A 560 27.37 -27.95 -16.96
CA ARG A 560 28.29 -26.94 -17.48
C ARG A 560 27.65 -26.28 -18.70
N PRO A 561 27.80 -24.96 -18.85
CA PRO A 561 27.41 -24.28 -20.07
C PRO A 561 28.15 -24.83 -21.30
N TRP A 562 27.48 -24.80 -22.45
CA TRP A 562 28.02 -25.20 -23.74
C TRP A 562 28.55 -24.00 -24.53
N ALA A 563 29.70 -24.16 -25.16
CA ALA A 563 29.99 -23.38 -26.37
C ALA A 563 29.08 -23.89 -27.50
N VAL A 564 28.45 -22.97 -28.23
CA VAL A 564 27.45 -23.31 -29.27
C VAL A 564 27.96 -24.37 -30.27
N PRO A 565 29.20 -24.31 -30.79
CA PRO A 565 29.71 -25.33 -31.73
C PRO A 565 29.85 -26.72 -31.12
N ASP A 566 30.18 -26.81 -29.83
CA ASP A 566 30.30 -28.09 -29.12
C ASP A 566 28.93 -28.73 -28.91
N LEU A 567 27.91 -27.93 -28.63
CA LEU A 567 26.53 -28.40 -28.55
C LEU A 567 26.01 -28.85 -29.91
N CYS A 568 26.27 -28.06 -30.97
CA CYS A 568 25.94 -28.44 -32.35
C CYS A 568 26.57 -29.81 -32.69
N LYS A 569 27.83 -30.02 -32.32
CA LYS A 569 28.50 -31.31 -32.48
C LYS A 569 27.86 -32.42 -31.67
N ALA A 570 27.44 -32.16 -30.44
CA ALA A 570 26.72 -33.12 -29.60
C ALA A 570 25.39 -33.56 -30.24
N TYR A 571 24.71 -32.66 -30.96
CA TYR A 571 23.52 -32.94 -31.76
C TYR A 571 23.81 -33.41 -33.19
N SER A 572 25.04 -33.82 -33.49
CA SER A 572 25.43 -34.32 -34.82
C SER A 572 25.12 -33.32 -35.95
N TRP A 573 25.40 -32.03 -35.74
CA TRP A 573 25.29 -31.03 -36.80
C TRP A 573 26.03 -31.48 -38.08
N PRO A 574 25.47 -31.23 -39.27
CA PRO A 574 26.18 -31.48 -40.51
C PRO A 574 27.39 -30.55 -40.63
N THR A 575 28.37 -30.90 -41.47
CA THR A 575 29.51 -30.02 -41.79
C THR A 575 29.71 -29.93 -43.29
N GLY A 576 30.09 -28.75 -43.79
CA GLY A 576 30.37 -28.52 -45.21
C GLY A 576 29.12 -28.41 -46.08
N THR A 577 27.98 -28.01 -45.52
CA THR A 577 26.79 -27.70 -46.34
C THR A 577 27.04 -26.49 -47.23
N SER A 578 26.30 -26.35 -48.33
CA SER A 578 26.46 -25.25 -49.29
C SER A 578 26.38 -23.86 -48.65
N GLY A 579 25.58 -23.75 -47.58
CA GLY A 579 25.14 -22.46 -47.03
C GLY A 579 24.33 -21.67 -48.06
N GLN A 580 24.11 -20.38 -47.76
CA GLN A 580 23.43 -19.32 -48.55
C GLN A 580 22.04 -18.90 -48.06
N GLY A 581 21.47 -19.58 -47.07
CA GLY A 581 20.20 -19.14 -46.49
C GLY A 581 20.34 -17.82 -45.74
N VAL A 582 19.31 -16.97 -45.84
CA VAL A 582 19.15 -15.74 -45.06
C VAL A 582 18.24 -16.01 -43.87
N ILE A 583 18.74 -15.69 -42.67
CA ILE A 583 18.03 -15.86 -41.40
C ILE A 583 17.33 -14.54 -41.06
N ALA A 584 16.03 -14.60 -40.80
CA ALA A 584 15.27 -13.54 -40.16
C ALA A 584 15.19 -13.80 -38.65
N ILE A 585 15.40 -12.78 -37.84
CA ILE A 585 15.17 -12.79 -36.39
C ILE A 585 14.18 -11.66 -36.09
N ILE A 586 13.09 -11.96 -35.41
CA ILE A 586 12.06 -10.96 -35.07
C ILE A 586 12.24 -10.52 -33.62
N GLU A 587 12.45 -9.23 -33.41
CA GLU A 587 12.73 -8.64 -32.10
C GLU A 587 11.76 -7.50 -31.82
N LEU A 588 11.26 -7.43 -30.58
CA LEU A 588 10.20 -6.48 -30.24
C LEU A 588 10.63 -5.36 -29.29
N ASN A 589 11.81 -5.49 -28.69
CA ASN A 589 12.42 -4.46 -27.84
C ASN A 589 13.93 -4.73 -27.68
N GLY A 590 14.66 -3.81 -27.07
CA GLY A 590 16.10 -3.96 -26.80
C GLY A 590 16.98 -3.70 -28.02
N GLY A 591 18.18 -4.28 -27.98
CA GLY A 591 19.18 -4.11 -29.02
C GLY A 591 20.35 -5.07 -28.89
N TYR A 592 21.21 -5.06 -29.90
CA TYR A 592 22.50 -5.74 -29.87
C TYR A 592 23.62 -4.75 -30.23
N GLN A 593 24.79 -4.97 -29.62
CA GLN A 593 26.02 -4.30 -30.03
C GLN A 593 26.81 -5.22 -30.94
N LYS A 594 27.17 -4.75 -32.14
CA LYS A 594 27.95 -5.56 -33.09
C LYS A 594 29.29 -6.05 -32.51
N SER A 595 29.89 -5.27 -31.61
CA SER A 595 31.13 -5.63 -30.90
C SER A 595 30.98 -6.86 -30.01
N ASP A 596 29.81 -7.09 -29.42
CA ASP A 596 29.55 -8.25 -28.58
C ASP A 596 29.47 -9.50 -29.46
N ILE A 597 28.70 -9.43 -30.56
CA ILE A 597 28.63 -10.50 -31.57
C ILE A 597 30.01 -10.83 -32.15
N ASP A 598 30.83 -9.83 -32.47
CA ASP A 598 32.19 -10.04 -32.99
C ASP A 598 33.10 -10.69 -31.93
N THR A 599 32.96 -10.30 -30.68
CA THR A 599 33.72 -10.86 -29.56
C THR A 599 33.34 -12.32 -29.32
N PHE A 600 32.05 -12.63 -29.33
CA PHE A 600 31.53 -13.99 -29.24
C PHE A 600 32.04 -14.86 -30.39
N CYS A 601 31.83 -14.46 -31.65
CA CYS A 601 32.27 -15.25 -32.81
C CYS A 601 33.79 -15.50 -32.79
N LYS A 602 34.57 -14.48 -32.39
CA LYS A 602 36.02 -14.63 -32.21
C LYS A 602 36.37 -15.64 -31.11
N SER A 603 35.64 -15.64 -30.00
CA SER A 603 35.88 -16.54 -28.87
C SER A 603 35.71 -18.03 -29.24
N ILE A 604 34.81 -18.33 -30.17
CA ILE A 604 34.55 -19.68 -30.68
C ILE A 604 35.22 -19.96 -32.04
N ASN A 605 36.11 -19.07 -32.50
CA ASN A 605 36.84 -19.17 -33.76
C ASN A 605 35.95 -19.34 -35.01
N GLN A 606 34.87 -18.56 -35.07
CA GLN A 606 33.92 -18.53 -36.18
C GLN A 606 33.84 -17.14 -36.82
N PRO A 607 33.44 -17.05 -38.10
CA PRO A 607 33.27 -15.76 -38.77
C PRO A 607 32.03 -15.02 -38.24
N SER A 608 32.17 -13.71 -38.02
CA SER A 608 31.06 -12.86 -37.64
C SER A 608 29.97 -12.79 -38.72
N PRO A 609 28.68 -12.78 -38.35
CA PRO A 609 27.58 -12.66 -39.30
C PRO A 609 27.53 -11.27 -39.96
N THR A 610 26.93 -11.24 -41.14
CA THR A 610 26.46 -9.99 -41.76
C THR A 610 25.08 -9.66 -41.18
N MET A 611 24.90 -8.45 -40.67
CA MET A 611 23.68 -8.00 -40.00
C MET A 611 23.01 -6.90 -40.80
N VAL A 612 21.69 -6.96 -40.92
CA VAL A 612 20.85 -5.89 -41.47
C VAL A 612 19.66 -5.66 -40.55
N ASP A 613 19.51 -4.45 -40.04
CA ASP A 613 18.34 -4.05 -39.26
C ASP A 613 17.21 -3.60 -40.20
N VAL A 614 16.02 -4.16 -40.00
CA VAL A 614 14.79 -3.81 -40.74
C VAL A 614 13.73 -3.38 -39.73
N VAL A 615 13.42 -2.08 -39.69
CA VAL A 615 12.38 -1.57 -38.79
C VAL A 615 11.01 -1.73 -39.45
N VAL A 616 10.21 -2.66 -38.93
CA VAL A 616 8.82 -2.91 -39.34
C VAL A 616 7.89 -1.99 -38.57
N SER A 617 8.14 -1.81 -37.26
CA SER A 617 7.48 -0.86 -36.36
C SER A 617 8.36 -0.62 -35.11
N GLY A 618 8.04 0.38 -34.29
CA GLY A 618 8.82 0.67 -33.07
C GLY A 618 10.12 1.46 -33.32
N GLN A 619 11.08 1.34 -32.39
CA GLN A 619 12.28 2.20 -32.31
C GLN A 619 13.56 1.60 -32.94
N GLY A 620 13.51 0.38 -33.47
CA GLY A 620 14.69 -0.31 -34.02
C GLY A 620 15.68 -0.82 -32.97
N ASN A 621 16.92 -1.06 -33.39
CA ASN A 621 18.02 -1.54 -32.52
C ASN A 621 18.42 -0.47 -31.47
N GLN A 622 18.11 -0.74 -30.19
CA GLN A 622 18.33 0.20 -29.08
C GLN A 622 19.07 -0.47 -27.89
N PRO A 623 20.37 -0.81 -28.03
CA PRO A 623 21.10 -1.51 -26.97
C PRO A 623 21.38 -0.60 -25.77
N GLY A 624 21.46 -1.18 -24.59
CA GLY A 624 21.85 -0.57 -23.33
C GLY A 624 20.75 0.21 -22.61
N GLN A 625 19.54 0.30 -23.17
CA GLN A 625 18.44 1.08 -22.58
C GLN A 625 17.89 0.46 -21.29
N HIS A 626 18.04 -0.84 -21.13
CA HIS A 626 17.51 -1.61 -20.00
C HIS A 626 18.61 -2.26 -19.16
N ALA A 627 19.85 -1.78 -19.29
CA ALA A 627 21.01 -2.35 -18.61
C ALA A 627 20.80 -2.36 -17.08
N GLY A 628 20.88 -3.56 -16.50
CA GLY A 628 20.64 -3.79 -15.07
C GLY A 628 19.24 -4.29 -14.72
N ASP A 629 18.30 -4.34 -15.69
CA ASP A 629 16.99 -4.96 -15.50
C ASP A 629 17.10 -6.51 -15.45
N PRO A 630 16.43 -7.18 -14.50
CA PRO A 630 16.23 -8.63 -14.53
C PRO A 630 15.70 -9.21 -15.86
N LEU A 631 14.90 -8.44 -16.58
CA LEU A 631 14.25 -8.77 -17.86
C LEU A 631 14.79 -7.94 -19.04
N ASP A 632 16.06 -7.51 -18.95
CA ASP A 632 16.74 -6.75 -20.00
C ASP A 632 16.66 -7.46 -21.37
N PRO A 633 15.92 -6.93 -22.36
CA PRO A 633 15.70 -7.59 -23.66
C PRO A 633 16.96 -7.69 -24.52
N ASP A 634 18.05 -6.98 -24.20
CA ASP A 634 19.31 -7.10 -24.94
C ASP A 634 19.91 -8.51 -24.83
N TYR A 635 19.62 -9.21 -23.73
CA TYR A 635 20.02 -10.62 -23.56
C TYR A 635 19.31 -11.53 -24.55
N GLU A 636 18.02 -11.28 -24.83
CA GLU A 636 17.23 -12.01 -25.84
C GLU A 636 17.81 -11.78 -27.24
N VAL A 637 17.85 -10.52 -27.66
CA VAL A 637 18.31 -10.11 -29.00
C VAL A 637 19.71 -10.67 -29.28
N THR A 638 20.62 -10.50 -28.32
CA THR A 638 22.01 -10.92 -28.51
C THR A 638 22.12 -12.45 -28.54
N MET A 639 21.37 -13.16 -27.68
CA MET A 639 21.33 -14.63 -27.67
C MET A 639 20.85 -15.19 -29.00
N ASP A 640 19.76 -14.67 -29.53
CA ASP A 640 19.18 -15.11 -30.81
C ASP A 640 20.19 -15.00 -31.95
N ILE A 641 20.86 -13.85 -32.06
CA ILE A 641 21.86 -13.59 -33.12
C ILE A 641 23.07 -14.51 -32.97
N GLU A 642 23.64 -14.61 -31.77
CA GLU A 642 24.87 -15.37 -31.51
C GLU A 642 24.65 -16.87 -31.77
N ILE A 643 23.55 -17.44 -31.27
CA ILE A 643 23.23 -18.86 -31.46
C ILE A 643 22.97 -19.16 -32.93
N ALA A 644 22.14 -18.36 -33.62
CA ALA A 644 21.84 -18.59 -35.03
C ALA A 644 23.10 -18.50 -35.92
N ALA A 645 23.93 -17.49 -35.67
CA ALA A 645 25.19 -17.30 -36.39
C ALA A 645 26.15 -18.48 -36.17
N ALA A 646 26.31 -18.93 -34.92
CA ALA A 646 27.21 -20.01 -34.60
C ALA A 646 26.73 -21.38 -35.12
N ALA A 647 25.42 -21.64 -35.05
CA ALA A 647 24.81 -22.86 -35.58
C ALA A 647 25.00 -22.96 -37.10
N TYR A 648 24.77 -21.86 -37.82
CA TYR A 648 25.00 -21.77 -39.27
C TYR A 648 26.48 -21.92 -39.63
N ALA A 649 27.37 -21.23 -38.91
CA ALA A 649 28.82 -21.27 -39.16
C ALA A 649 29.41 -22.65 -38.88
N THR A 650 28.89 -23.37 -37.87
CA THR A 650 29.28 -24.76 -37.58
C THR A 650 28.95 -25.68 -38.76
N ALA A 651 27.80 -25.48 -39.41
CA ALA A 651 27.39 -26.30 -40.54
C ALA A 651 28.11 -25.98 -41.86
N THR A 652 28.43 -24.71 -42.09
CA THR A 652 28.91 -24.22 -43.40
C THR A 652 30.39 -23.85 -43.42
N GLY A 653 30.97 -23.50 -42.28
CA GLY A 653 32.26 -22.82 -42.17
C GLY A 653 32.25 -21.37 -42.68
N ARG A 654 31.08 -20.74 -42.83
CA ARG A 654 30.89 -19.41 -43.44
C ARG A 654 30.10 -18.49 -42.51
N ALA A 655 30.24 -17.18 -42.71
CA ALA A 655 29.42 -16.17 -42.02
C ALA A 655 27.94 -16.33 -42.40
N ALA A 656 27.06 -16.25 -41.40
CA ALA A 656 25.63 -16.18 -41.62
C ALA A 656 25.22 -14.81 -42.18
N SER A 657 24.11 -14.78 -42.93
CA SER A 657 23.42 -13.54 -43.30
C SER A 657 22.16 -13.43 -42.44
N ILE A 658 22.14 -12.48 -41.53
CA ILE A 658 21.04 -12.29 -40.57
C ILE A 658 20.39 -10.93 -40.82
N ARG A 659 19.05 -10.92 -40.87
CA ARG A 659 18.23 -9.72 -40.87
C ARG A 659 17.42 -9.68 -39.57
N VAL A 660 17.54 -8.60 -38.83
CA VAL A 660 16.81 -8.39 -37.57
C VAL A 660 15.62 -7.49 -37.85
N TYR A 661 14.42 -8.02 -37.69
CA TYR A 661 13.16 -7.33 -37.94
C TYR A 661 12.64 -6.77 -36.62
N TRP A 662 12.73 -5.45 -36.49
CA TRP A 662 12.28 -4.73 -35.30
C TRP A 662 10.78 -4.43 -35.41
N ALA A 663 10.02 -4.91 -34.43
CA ALA A 663 8.58 -4.74 -34.31
C ALA A 663 8.22 -4.09 -32.98
N ASP A 664 7.03 -3.49 -32.87
CA ASP A 664 6.59 -2.85 -31.63
C ASP A 664 6.02 -3.90 -30.66
N ALA A 665 6.65 -4.10 -29.50
CA ALA A 665 6.18 -5.00 -28.43
C ALA A 665 4.77 -4.71 -27.91
N THR A 666 4.22 -3.53 -28.20
CA THR A 666 2.87 -3.12 -27.77
C THR A 666 1.77 -3.44 -28.79
N ASP A 667 2.12 -3.97 -29.97
CA ASP A 667 1.16 -4.42 -31.00
C ASP A 667 1.41 -5.88 -31.37
N MET A 668 0.52 -6.79 -30.97
CA MET A 668 0.60 -8.22 -31.32
C MET A 668 0.56 -8.48 -32.83
N ASN A 669 0.00 -7.55 -33.64
CA ASN A 669 0.04 -7.66 -35.09
C ASN A 669 1.44 -7.40 -35.68
N ALA A 670 2.36 -6.80 -34.90
CA ALA A 670 3.70 -6.49 -35.35
C ALA A 670 4.51 -7.76 -35.69
N ILE A 671 4.30 -8.87 -34.96
CA ILE A 671 4.92 -10.17 -35.29
C ILE A 671 4.45 -10.66 -36.67
N ALA A 672 3.13 -10.60 -36.93
CA ALA A 672 2.57 -10.98 -38.23
C ALA A 672 3.13 -10.12 -39.38
N ALA A 673 3.24 -8.81 -39.15
CA ALA A 673 3.84 -7.88 -40.11
C ALA A 673 5.33 -8.17 -40.36
N ALA A 674 6.08 -8.50 -39.31
CA ALA A 674 7.50 -8.82 -39.41
C ALA A 674 7.75 -10.15 -40.15
N ILE A 675 6.90 -11.18 -39.93
CA ILE A 675 6.94 -12.43 -40.69
C ILE A 675 6.73 -12.15 -42.19
N LEU A 676 5.75 -11.31 -42.54
CA LEU A 676 5.48 -10.95 -43.93
C LEU A 676 6.62 -10.13 -44.54
N ALA A 677 7.21 -9.20 -43.80
CA ALA A 677 8.36 -8.42 -44.23
C ALA A 677 9.57 -9.33 -44.49
N ALA A 678 9.88 -10.24 -43.57
CA ALA A 678 10.94 -11.23 -43.73
C ALA A 678 10.75 -12.13 -44.94
N SER A 679 9.52 -12.60 -45.15
CA SER A 679 9.17 -13.38 -46.34
C SER A 679 9.32 -12.58 -47.63
N ALA A 680 8.88 -11.32 -47.66
CA ALA A 680 8.96 -10.45 -48.83
C ALA A 680 10.42 -10.11 -49.20
N ASP A 681 11.26 -9.99 -48.19
CA ASP A 681 12.70 -9.79 -48.31
C ASP A 681 13.47 -11.03 -48.80
N GLY A 682 12.77 -12.16 -48.94
CA GLY A 682 13.32 -13.41 -49.42
C GLY A 682 14.12 -14.17 -48.36
N CYS A 683 13.84 -13.98 -47.07
CA CYS A 683 14.44 -14.82 -46.02
C CYS A 683 14.03 -16.28 -46.19
N ASP A 684 14.92 -17.19 -45.79
CA ASP A 684 14.72 -18.65 -45.93
C ASP A 684 14.22 -19.26 -44.63
N VAL A 685 14.62 -18.70 -43.50
CA VAL A 685 14.23 -19.16 -42.17
C VAL A 685 13.99 -17.97 -41.25
N CYS A 686 13.01 -18.06 -40.36
CA CYS A 686 12.67 -17.06 -39.37
C CYS A 686 12.70 -17.67 -37.96
N SER A 687 13.36 -16.98 -37.04
CA SER A 687 13.35 -17.25 -35.59
C SER A 687 12.50 -16.22 -34.87
N ILE A 688 11.68 -16.67 -33.93
CA ILE A 688 10.85 -15.82 -33.07
C ILE A 688 10.97 -16.30 -31.63
N SER A 689 11.61 -15.50 -30.80
CA SER A 689 11.86 -15.82 -29.39
C SER A 689 11.01 -14.96 -28.43
N TRP A 690 9.86 -14.51 -28.94
CA TRP A 690 8.89 -13.66 -28.24
C TRP A 690 7.48 -14.22 -28.36
N GLY A 691 6.74 -14.21 -27.26
CA GLY A 691 5.37 -14.68 -27.25
C GLY A 691 4.59 -14.34 -25.98
N ALA A 692 3.42 -14.94 -25.87
CA ALA A 692 2.58 -14.98 -24.68
C ALA A 692 1.52 -16.08 -24.85
N ASP A 693 0.91 -16.48 -23.73
CA ASP A 693 -0.27 -17.36 -23.69
C ASP A 693 -1.27 -17.00 -24.79
N GLU A 694 -1.63 -17.98 -25.62
CA GLU A 694 -2.56 -17.81 -26.72
C GLU A 694 -3.92 -17.21 -26.27
N ALA A 695 -4.35 -17.46 -25.02
CA ALA A 695 -5.54 -16.85 -24.45
C ALA A 695 -5.38 -15.33 -24.25
N ALA A 696 -4.17 -14.86 -23.92
CA ALA A 696 -3.84 -13.45 -23.85
C ALA A 696 -3.93 -12.78 -25.23
N TRP A 697 -3.56 -13.50 -26.30
CA TRP A 697 -3.73 -13.02 -27.67
C TRP A 697 -5.20 -12.86 -28.06
N GLN A 698 -6.06 -13.82 -27.69
CA GLN A 698 -7.51 -13.69 -27.91
C GLN A 698 -8.11 -12.53 -27.13
N ALA A 699 -7.74 -12.38 -25.85
CA ALA A 699 -8.23 -11.29 -25.00
C ALA A 699 -7.82 -9.92 -25.54
N ALA A 700 -6.53 -9.76 -25.93
CA ALA A 700 -6.03 -8.54 -26.55
C ALA A 700 -6.75 -8.26 -27.87
N GLY A 701 -7.01 -9.28 -28.69
CA GLY A 701 -7.73 -9.13 -29.95
C GLY A 701 -9.18 -8.68 -29.78
N GLN A 702 -9.88 -9.24 -28.80
CA GLN A 702 -11.23 -8.81 -28.44
C GLN A 702 -11.25 -7.34 -27.97
N GLN A 703 -10.27 -6.93 -27.19
CA GLN A 703 -10.16 -5.55 -26.69
C GLN A 703 -9.85 -4.56 -27.83
N ALA A 704 -8.96 -4.92 -28.76
CA ALA A 704 -8.55 -4.06 -29.87
C ALA A 704 -9.52 -4.09 -31.07
N GLY A 705 -10.46 -5.05 -31.11
CA GLY A 705 -11.29 -5.30 -32.29
C GLY A 705 -10.49 -5.85 -33.47
N VAL A 706 -9.36 -6.53 -33.21
CA VAL A 706 -8.45 -7.10 -34.20
C VAL A 706 -8.27 -8.58 -33.93
N ASP A 707 -8.48 -9.43 -34.93
CA ASP A 707 -8.21 -10.87 -34.80
C ASP A 707 -6.70 -11.15 -34.98
N TYR A 708 -5.92 -10.90 -33.91
CA TYR A 708 -4.47 -11.09 -33.93
C TYR A 708 -4.07 -12.53 -34.23
N VAL A 709 -4.80 -13.50 -33.69
CA VAL A 709 -4.51 -14.93 -33.87
C VAL A 709 -4.67 -15.34 -35.33
N ALA A 710 -5.78 -14.96 -35.97
CA ALA A 710 -6.00 -15.26 -37.38
C ALA A 710 -4.97 -14.55 -38.28
N LYS A 711 -4.61 -13.30 -37.98
CA LYS A 711 -3.61 -12.55 -38.75
C LYS A 711 -2.22 -13.16 -38.68
N LEU A 712 -1.76 -13.51 -37.48
CA LEU A 712 -0.49 -14.20 -37.30
C LEU A 712 -0.48 -15.54 -38.05
N ASN A 713 -1.53 -16.35 -37.88
CA ASN A 713 -1.62 -17.64 -38.53
C ASN A 713 -1.63 -17.51 -40.07
N ALA A 714 -2.35 -16.52 -40.60
CA ALA A 714 -2.36 -16.23 -42.04
C ALA A 714 -1.01 -15.74 -42.57
N ALA A 715 -0.31 -14.89 -41.80
CA ALA A 715 1.04 -14.43 -42.13
C ALA A 715 2.04 -15.60 -42.18
N ALA A 716 2.01 -16.48 -41.18
CA ALA A 716 2.84 -17.68 -41.14
C ALA A 716 2.52 -18.64 -42.30
N GLN A 717 1.23 -18.83 -42.62
CA GLN A 717 0.82 -19.62 -43.77
C GLN A 717 1.34 -19.03 -45.09
N ALA A 718 1.24 -17.72 -45.27
CA ALA A 718 1.72 -17.04 -46.48
C ALA A 718 3.24 -17.15 -46.63
N ALA A 719 3.98 -16.90 -45.54
CA ALA A 719 5.44 -17.01 -45.51
C ALA A 719 5.94 -18.43 -45.78
N THR A 720 5.33 -19.44 -45.17
CA THR A 720 5.66 -20.84 -45.43
C THR A 720 5.29 -21.29 -46.84
N SER A 721 4.22 -20.74 -47.42
CA SER A 721 3.88 -20.93 -48.83
C SER A 721 4.89 -20.28 -49.79
N ALA A 722 5.51 -19.17 -49.36
CA ALA A 722 6.58 -18.49 -50.09
C ALA A 722 7.97 -19.16 -49.88
N GLY A 723 8.05 -20.23 -49.08
CA GLY A 723 9.25 -21.04 -48.91
C GLY A 723 10.07 -20.73 -47.66
N MET A 724 9.62 -19.83 -46.77
CA MET A 724 10.28 -19.55 -45.50
C MET A 724 9.90 -20.59 -44.43
N VAL A 725 10.86 -21.11 -43.68
CA VAL A 725 10.60 -21.93 -42.48
C VAL A 725 10.50 -21.02 -41.27
N ILE A 726 9.59 -21.26 -40.34
CA ILE A 726 9.42 -20.41 -39.13
C ILE A 726 9.54 -21.27 -37.88
N PHE A 727 10.43 -20.88 -36.97
CA PHE A 727 10.63 -21.48 -35.66
C PHE A 727 10.27 -20.47 -34.57
N ALA A 728 9.60 -20.93 -33.52
CA ALA A 728 9.30 -20.09 -32.36
C ALA A 728 9.50 -20.82 -31.04
N ALA A 729 10.06 -20.11 -30.05
CA ALA A 729 10.18 -20.58 -28.68
C ALA A 729 8.80 -20.99 -28.12
N SER A 730 8.71 -22.10 -27.38
CA SER A 730 7.44 -22.60 -26.86
C SER A 730 7.04 -22.06 -25.49
N GLY A 731 7.86 -21.19 -24.90
CA GLY A 731 7.63 -20.56 -23.59
C GLY A 731 8.58 -21.10 -22.52
N ASP A 732 8.74 -20.33 -21.45
CA ASP A 732 9.72 -20.59 -20.36
C ASP A 732 9.09 -20.65 -18.96
N ASN A 733 7.76 -20.82 -18.94
CA ASN A 733 6.95 -20.82 -17.73
C ASN A 733 6.22 -22.15 -17.54
N ASP A 734 6.89 -23.25 -17.91
CA ASP A 734 6.33 -24.60 -17.83
C ASP A 734 5.01 -24.71 -18.60
N ALA A 735 4.19 -25.71 -18.30
CA ALA A 735 2.93 -25.95 -19.00
C ALA A 735 1.89 -24.82 -18.89
N SER A 736 2.05 -23.83 -18.02
CA SER A 736 1.07 -22.74 -17.86
C SER A 736 1.35 -21.54 -18.75
N ASP A 737 2.58 -21.35 -19.22
CA ASP A 737 2.96 -20.16 -19.99
C ASP A 737 2.59 -18.82 -19.30
N GLY A 738 2.57 -18.80 -17.96
CA GLY A 738 2.15 -17.63 -17.17
C GLY A 738 0.64 -17.37 -17.14
N GLY A 739 -0.15 -18.23 -17.79
CA GLY A 739 -1.59 -18.17 -17.88
C GLY A 739 -2.33 -18.59 -16.60
N PRO A 740 -3.65 -18.37 -16.52
CA PRO A 740 -4.44 -18.60 -15.31
C PRO A 740 -4.71 -20.08 -15.01
N THR A 741 -4.41 -20.98 -15.95
CA THR A 741 -4.58 -22.43 -15.77
C THR A 741 -3.24 -23.17 -15.75
N PRO A 742 -3.16 -24.39 -15.22
CA PRO A 742 -1.93 -25.19 -15.27
C PRO A 742 -1.48 -25.65 -16.67
N ALA A 743 -2.30 -25.41 -17.71
CA ALA A 743 -2.09 -25.94 -19.06
C ALA A 743 -2.51 -24.90 -20.11
N ASN A 744 -1.58 -24.05 -20.53
CA ASN A 744 -1.73 -23.11 -21.63
C ASN A 744 -0.51 -23.24 -22.57
N VAL A 745 -0.64 -22.78 -23.80
CA VAL A 745 0.46 -22.84 -24.77
C VAL A 745 0.71 -21.46 -25.34
N ASP A 746 1.98 -21.21 -25.64
CA ASP A 746 2.43 -19.95 -26.20
C ASP A 746 1.93 -19.75 -27.64
N LEU A 747 1.64 -18.49 -27.99
CA LEU A 747 1.57 -18.02 -29.37
C LEU A 747 2.70 -17.00 -29.57
N PRO A 748 3.60 -17.19 -30.56
CA PRO A 748 3.35 -17.78 -31.88
C PRO A 748 3.51 -19.30 -32.03
N SER A 749 4.13 -20.00 -31.08
CA SER A 749 4.52 -21.42 -31.27
C SER A 749 3.35 -22.40 -31.48
N SER A 750 2.16 -22.08 -30.96
CA SER A 750 0.93 -22.85 -31.18
C SER A 750 0.32 -22.74 -32.58
N SER A 751 0.76 -21.80 -33.43
CA SER A 751 0.31 -21.76 -34.83
C SER A 751 0.69 -23.06 -35.57
N PRO A 752 -0.22 -23.68 -36.33
CA PRO A 752 0.08 -24.88 -37.13
C PRO A 752 1.15 -24.67 -38.23
N TYR A 753 1.43 -23.42 -38.60
CA TYR A 753 2.43 -23.08 -39.63
C TYR A 753 3.79 -22.67 -39.07
N ILE A 754 3.93 -22.63 -37.75
CA ILE A 754 5.17 -22.30 -37.03
C ILE A 754 5.61 -23.55 -36.29
N ILE A 755 6.92 -23.83 -36.31
CA ILE A 755 7.50 -24.97 -35.59
C ILE A 755 7.81 -24.53 -34.17
N GLY A 756 7.07 -25.06 -33.19
CA GLY A 756 7.28 -24.77 -31.77
C GLY A 756 8.53 -25.46 -31.23
N CYS A 757 9.37 -24.73 -30.52
CA CYS A 757 10.68 -25.13 -30.04
C CYS A 757 10.72 -25.18 -28.51
N GLY A 758 10.69 -26.37 -27.93
CA GLY A 758 10.79 -26.61 -26.50
C GLY A 758 12.20 -26.88 -26.01
N GLY A 759 12.30 -27.18 -24.72
CA GLY A 759 13.52 -27.12 -23.95
C GLY A 759 13.89 -28.40 -23.21
N THR A 760 15.18 -28.67 -23.16
CA THR A 760 15.80 -29.78 -22.42
C THR A 760 16.97 -29.31 -21.58
N THR A 761 17.33 -30.09 -20.57
CA THR A 761 18.58 -29.96 -19.83
C THR A 761 19.62 -30.91 -20.45
N LYS A 762 20.63 -30.36 -21.15
CA LYS A 762 21.69 -31.16 -21.78
C LYS A 762 22.98 -31.17 -20.96
N THR A 763 23.30 -32.33 -20.39
CA THR A 763 24.63 -32.60 -19.82
C THR A 763 25.49 -33.38 -20.82
N ALA A 764 26.76 -33.61 -20.50
CA ALA A 764 27.62 -34.46 -21.32
C ALA A 764 27.18 -35.94 -21.37
N GLN A 765 26.36 -36.39 -20.42
CA GLN A 765 25.96 -37.80 -20.26
C GLN A 765 24.48 -38.08 -20.52
N ALA A 766 23.62 -37.07 -20.33
CA ALA A 766 22.17 -37.24 -20.39
C ALA A 766 21.48 -35.99 -20.93
N GLU A 767 20.23 -36.18 -21.34
CA GLU A 767 19.33 -35.14 -21.81
C GLU A 767 17.90 -35.47 -21.36
N VAL A 768 17.25 -34.52 -20.70
CA VAL A 768 15.93 -34.66 -20.07
C VAL A 768 15.12 -33.39 -20.30
N VAL A 769 13.81 -33.41 -20.03
CA VAL A 769 12.96 -32.19 -20.06
C VAL A 769 13.59 -31.10 -19.19
N TRP A 770 13.65 -29.87 -19.70
CA TRP A 770 14.07 -28.73 -18.89
C TRP A 770 12.94 -28.32 -17.95
N ASN A 771 13.17 -28.46 -16.66
CA ASN A 771 12.32 -27.96 -15.58
C ASN A 771 13.15 -27.80 -14.31
N ASP A 772 13.38 -26.55 -13.92
CA ASP A 772 14.18 -26.20 -12.74
C ASP A 772 13.37 -26.22 -11.42
N ASP A 773 12.04 -26.39 -11.50
CA ASP A 773 11.12 -26.51 -10.36
C ASP A 773 9.98 -27.53 -10.60
N PRO A 774 10.30 -28.83 -10.63
CA PRO A 774 9.34 -29.90 -10.89
C PRO A 774 8.10 -29.85 -10.00
N GLY A 775 6.93 -30.02 -10.63
CA GLY A 775 5.62 -29.95 -9.97
C GLY A 775 5.02 -28.55 -9.87
N ASN A 776 5.70 -27.51 -10.34
CA ASN A 776 5.14 -26.18 -10.54
C ASN A 776 4.77 -25.99 -12.03
N PRO A 777 3.49 -25.88 -12.40
CA PRO A 777 3.10 -25.65 -13.79
C PRO A 777 3.39 -24.22 -14.28
N ASN A 778 3.72 -23.28 -13.38
CA ASN A 778 4.10 -21.89 -13.71
C ASN A 778 5.50 -21.57 -13.19
N GLY A 779 6.43 -22.45 -13.53
CA GLY A 779 7.80 -22.43 -13.04
C GLY A 779 8.80 -21.85 -14.03
N ASN A 780 9.99 -22.44 -14.04
CA ASN A 780 11.08 -22.19 -14.96
C ASN A 780 11.41 -23.51 -15.67
N GLY A 781 10.74 -23.73 -16.78
CA GLY A 781 10.89 -24.93 -17.57
C GLY A 781 10.26 -24.75 -18.94
N THR A 782 10.40 -25.76 -19.78
CA THR A 782 9.90 -25.71 -21.15
C THR A 782 8.38 -25.54 -21.20
N GLY A 783 7.91 -24.57 -21.96
CA GLY A 783 6.52 -24.46 -22.35
C GLY A 783 6.11 -25.64 -23.22
N GLY A 784 4.86 -26.06 -23.08
CA GLY A 784 4.33 -27.20 -23.84
C GLY A 784 2.99 -27.71 -23.29
N GLY A 785 2.15 -28.18 -24.20
CA GLY A 785 0.75 -28.52 -23.92
C GLY A 785 -0.06 -28.68 -25.20
N PHE A 786 -1.36 -28.38 -25.11
CA PHE A 786 -2.28 -28.42 -26.24
C PHE A 786 -2.97 -27.07 -26.39
N SER A 787 -2.98 -26.55 -27.61
CA SER A 787 -3.75 -25.35 -27.95
C SER A 787 -5.24 -25.57 -27.67
N THR A 788 -5.87 -24.53 -27.17
CA THR A 788 -7.32 -24.34 -27.04
C THR A 788 -7.90 -23.59 -28.24
N ILE A 789 -7.06 -22.97 -29.07
CA ILE A 789 -7.47 -22.21 -30.25
C ILE A 789 -7.34 -23.02 -31.53
N PHE A 790 -6.18 -23.63 -31.75
CA PHE A 790 -5.90 -24.39 -32.97
C PHE A 790 -6.28 -25.85 -32.77
N PRO A 791 -7.09 -26.43 -33.68
CA PRO A 791 -7.55 -27.80 -33.54
C PRO A 791 -6.41 -28.81 -33.67
N PRO A 792 -6.60 -30.07 -33.21
CA PRO A 792 -5.60 -31.12 -33.39
C PRO A 792 -5.25 -31.29 -34.86
N GLN A 793 -3.95 -31.45 -35.14
CA GLN A 793 -3.45 -31.52 -36.51
C GLN A 793 -3.27 -32.97 -36.95
N SER A 794 -3.84 -33.34 -38.09
CA SER A 794 -3.79 -34.74 -38.57
C SER A 794 -2.38 -35.24 -38.88
N TRP A 795 -1.42 -34.32 -39.05
CA TRP A 795 -0.01 -34.63 -39.29
C TRP A 795 0.81 -34.80 -38.01
N GLN A 796 0.27 -34.51 -36.82
CA GLN A 796 0.92 -34.81 -35.54
C GLN A 796 0.82 -36.29 -35.19
N ALA A 797 1.34 -37.13 -36.08
CA ALA A 797 1.28 -38.58 -35.98
C ALA A 797 2.01 -39.06 -34.72
N GLY A 798 1.34 -39.88 -33.91
CA GLY A 798 1.92 -40.42 -32.67
C GLY A 798 1.85 -39.48 -31.47
N ALA A 799 1.34 -38.25 -31.62
CA ALA A 799 1.10 -37.37 -30.48
C ALA A 799 0.01 -37.94 -29.54
N PRO A 800 0.11 -37.71 -28.22
CA PRO A 800 -0.96 -38.01 -27.29
C PRO A 800 -2.25 -37.26 -27.66
N GLN A 801 -3.39 -37.83 -27.29
CA GLN A 801 -4.70 -37.22 -27.52
C GLN A 801 -4.85 -35.99 -26.61
N GLY A 802 -5.30 -34.87 -27.17
CA GLY A 802 -5.54 -33.63 -26.46
C GLY A 802 -6.54 -32.72 -27.18
N PRO A 803 -6.92 -31.58 -26.56
CA PRO A 803 -8.00 -30.71 -27.05
C PRO A 803 -7.66 -29.94 -28.33
N GLY A 804 -6.38 -29.80 -28.69
CA GLY A 804 -5.95 -29.06 -29.88
C GLY A 804 -4.55 -29.42 -30.35
N ARG A 805 -3.92 -28.51 -31.12
CA ARG A 805 -2.56 -28.65 -31.65
C ARG A 805 -1.55 -28.78 -30.51
N MET A 806 -0.77 -29.85 -30.50
CA MET A 806 0.23 -30.09 -29.44
C MET A 806 1.48 -29.22 -29.66
N VAL A 807 2.03 -28.64 -28.60
CA VAL A 807 3.27 -27.84 -28.58
C VAL A 807 4.19 -28.43 -27.51
N PRO A 808 5.53 -28.44 -27.68
CA PRO A 808 6.27 -28.03 -28.88
C PRO A 808 6.24 -29.09 -30.00
N ASP A 809 6.81 -28.75 -31.16
CA ASP A 809 7.07 -29.72 -32.23
C ASP A 809 8.41 -30.43 -32.06
N VAL A 810 9.45 -29.68 -31.65
CA VAL A 810 10.82 -30.13 -31.48
C VAL A 810 11.41 -29.52 -30.22
N ALA A 811 12.54 -30.03 -29.72
CA ALA A 811 13.24 -29.43 -28.58
C ALA A 811 14.76 -29.36 -28.77
N ALA A 812 15.46 -28.59 -27.94
CA ALA A 812 16.90 -28.69 -27.77
C ALA A 812 17.29 -28.18 -26.37
N ASN A 813 18.58 -27.98 -26.10
CA ASN A 813 19.02 -27.52 -24.79
C ASN A 813 18.48 -26.11 -24.53
N ALA A 814 17.88 -25.89 -23.37
CA ALA A 814 17.28 -24.63 -22.96
C ALA A 814 17.56 -24.32 -21.48
N ASP A 815 17.98 -25.29 -20.67
CA ASP A 815 18.27 -25.04 -19.26
C ASP A 815 19.43 -24.04 -19.09
N PRO A 816 19.25 -22.91 -18.38
CA PRO A 816 20.31 -21.92 -18.16
C PRO A 816 21.51 -22.48 -17.38
N ASN A 817 21.32 -23.51 -16.55
CA ASN A 817 22.39 -24.18 -15.80
C ASN A 817 23.28 -25.04 -16.72
N THR A 818 22.75 -25.50 -17.84
CA THR A 818 23.51 -26.08 -18.95
C THR A 818 23.48 -25.16 -20.17
N GLY A 819 23.34 -23.86 -19.98
CA GLY A 819 23.02 -22.89 -21.03
C GLY A 819 24.14 -22.65 -22.06
N TYR A 820 23.93 -21.66 -22.91
CA TYR A 820 24.83 -21.27 -23.99
C TYR A 820 25.77 -20.18 -23.46
N LEU A 821 27.08 -20.35 -23.64
CA LEU A 821 28.06 -19.30 -23.32
C LEU A 821 28.02 -18.22 -24.39
N LEU A 822 27.49 -17.06 -24.04
CA LEU A 822 27.21 -15.95 -24.95
C LEU A 822 27.86 -14.67 -24.43
N THR A 823 28.00 -13.66 -25.29
CA THR A 823 28.58 -12.36 -24.92
C THR A 823 27.51 -11.28 -24.98
N VAL A 824 27.12 -10.73 -23.83
CA VAL A 824 26.15 -9.63 -23.77
C VAL A 824 26.70 -8.53 -22.87
N HIS A 825 26.57 -7.27 -23.29
CA HIS A 825 27.13 -6.11 -22.59
C HIS A 825 28.65 -6.24 -22.35
N GLY A 826 29.36 -6.77 -23.34
CA GLY A 826 30.79 -7.07 -23.27
C GLY A 826 31.21 -8.15 -22.26
N THR A 827 30.27 -8.88 -21.65
CA THR A 827 30.54 -9.91 -20.65
C THR A 827 30.09 -11.28 -21.14
N SER A 828 30.93 -12.30 -20.93
CA SER A 828 30.53 -13.69 -21.23
C SER A 828 29.69 -14.27 -20.09
N ALA A 829 28.48 -14.74 -20.40
CA ALA A 829 27.56 -15.32 -19.44
C ALA A 829 26.78 -16.50 -20.05
N PRO A 830 26.43 -17.52 -19.25
CA PRO A 830 25.50 -18.57 -19.67
C PRO A 830 24.06 -18.05 -19.70
N LEU A 831 23.37 -18.24 -20.83
CA LEU A 831 21.93 -17.99 -20.97
C LEU A 831 21.21 -19.26 -21.41
N GLY A 832 19.94 -19.36 -21.04
CA GLY A 832 19.03 -20.43 -21.47
C GLY A 832 17.66 -19.84 -21.83
N GLY A 833 16.64 -20.69 -21.75
CA GLY A 833 15.32 -20.44 -22.29
C GLY A 833 15.08 -21.18 -23.61
N THR A 834 13.81 -21.45 -23.91
CA THR A 834 13.37 -21.97 -25.21
C THR A 834 13.68 -21.00 -26.35
N SER A 835 13.88 -19.72 -26.03
CA SER A 835 14.49 -18.74 -26.93
C SER A 835 15.83 -19.18 -27.49
N ALA A 836 16.61 -20.02 -26.82
CA ALA A 836 17.87 -20.50 -27.37
C ALA A 836 17.67 -21.56 -28.48
N VAL A 837 16.48 -22.16 -28.57
CA VAL A 837 16.20 -23.32 -29.43
C VAL A 837 15.72 -22.90 -30.82
N ALA A 838 14.82 -21.92 -30.90
CA ALA A 838 14.37 -21.36 -32.18
C ALA A 838 15.54 -20.87 -33.09
N PRO A 839 16.50 -20.05 -32.62
CA PRO A 839 17.63 -19.58 -33.41
C PRO A 839 18.62 -20.71 -33.74
N LEU A 840 18.77 -21.70 -32.86
CA LEU A 840 19.61 -22.88 -33.11
C LEU A 840 19.11 -23.64 -34.35
N TYR A 841 17.80 -23.91 -34.42
CA TYR A 841 17.16 -24.51 -35.59
C TYR A 841 17.21 -23.58 -36.80
N ALA A 842 17.01 -22.27 -36.61
CA ALA A 842 17.07 -21.31 -37.71
C ALA A 842 18.43 -21.31 -38.41
N GLY A 843 19.53 -21.35 -37.64
CA GLY A 843 20.89 -21.45 -38.18
C GLY A 843 21.14 -22.77 -38.94
N LEU A 844 20.65 -23.90 -38.42
CA LEU A 844 20.76 -25.20 -39.10
C LEU A 844 20.00 -25.21 -40.44
N PHE A 845 18.75 -24.76 -40.45
CA PHE A 845 17.91 -24.83 -41.65
C PHE A 845 18.35 -23.81 -42.71
N ALA A 846 18.85 -22.63 -42.31
CA ALA A 846 19.46 -21.70 -43.25
C ALA A 846 20.75 -22.26 -43.86
N ALA A 847 21.49 -23.09 -43.13
CA ALA A 847 22.68 -23.77 -43.65
C ALA A 847 22.37 -24.82 -44.74
N PHE A 848 21.12 -25.27 -44.87
CA PHE A 848 20.71 -26.14 -45.98
C PHE A 848 20.67 -25.39 -47.32
N GLY A 849 20.55 -24.05 -47.30
CA GLY A 849 20.61 -23.20 -48.49
C GLY A 849 19.42 -23.39 -49.45
N GLN A 850 18.25 -23.74 -48.93
CA GLN A 850 17.05 -24.01 -49.72
C GLN A 850 15.81 -23.38 -49.06
N LYS A 851 14.87 -22.88 -49.89
CA LYS A 851 13.54 -22.48 -49.45
C LYS A 851 12.66 -23.71 -49.27
N LEU A 852 12.49 -24.14 -48.02
CA LEU A 852 11.78 -25.38 -47.69
C LEU A 852 10.29 -25.17 -47.38
N GLY A 853 9.90 -23.98 -46.93
CA GLY A 853 8.50 -23.64 -46.66
C GLY A 853 7.86 -24.45 -45.54
N PHE A 854 6.62 -24.89 -45.76
CA PHE A 854 5.85 -25.65 -44.76
C PHE A 854 6.36 -27.10 -44.61
N ILE A 855 7.27 -27.32 -43.65
CA ILE A 855 7.92 -28.61 -43.42
C ILE A 855 7.44 -29.38 -42.18
N THR A 856 6.62 -28.78 -41.33
CA THR A 856 6.20 -29.37 -40.04
C THR A 856 5.65 -30.79 -40.20
N PRO A 857 4.74 -31.10 -41.16
CA PRO A 857 4.27 -32.47 -41.36
C PRO A 857 5.39 -33.46 -41.71
N LYS A 858 6.40 -33.01 -42.48
CA LYS A 858 7.53 -33.86 -42.87
C LYS A 858 8.43 -34.19 -41.68
N LEU A 859 8.61 -33.25 -40.75
CA LEU A 859 9.34 -33.51 -39.50
C LEU A 859 8.62 -34.57 -38.66
N TRP A 860 7.32 -34.39 -38.44
CA TRP A 860 6.48 -35.30 -37.66
C TRP A 860 6.40 -36.72 -38.23
N LEU A 861 6.47 -36.89 -39.55
CA LEU A 861 6.54 -38.19 -40.20
C LEU A 861 7.93 -38.84 -40.14
N ASN A 862 8.97 -38.12 -39.68
CA ASN A 862 10.36 -38.57 -39.67
C ASN A 862 11.00 -38.43 -38.28
N GLN A 863 10.29 -38.88 -37.24
CA GLN A 863 10.72 -38.81 -35.83
C GLN A 863 12.10 -39.41 -35.57
N THR A 864 12.56 -40.36 -36.39
CA THR A 864 13.93 -40.92 -36.30
C THR A 864 15.04 -39.92 -36.61
N CYS A 865 14.71 -38.72 -37.10
CA CYS A 865 15.66 -37.61 -37.22
C CYS A 865 15.89 -36.88 -35.90
N PHE A 866 15.26 -37.35 -34.83
CA PHE A 866 15.33 -36.77 -33.50
C PHE A 866 15.69 -37.85 -32.47
N THR A 867 16.30 -37.42 -31.37
CA THR A 867 16.50 -38.24 -30.18
C THR A 867 15.32 -38.01 -29.26
N ASP A 868 14.61 -39.08 -28.97
CA ASP A 868 13.41 -39.09 -28.11
C ASP A 868 13.78 -38.79 -26.65
N ILE A 869 13.12 -37.82 -26.03
CA ILE A 869 13.35 -37.43 -24.64
C ILE A 869 12.23 -38.03 -23.80
N VAL A 870 12.58 -38.99 -22.96
CA VAL A 870 11.58 -39.83 -22.27
C VAL A 870 11.55 -39.62 -20.75
N GLN A 871 12.26 -38.61 -20.25
CA GLN A 871 12.44 -38.36 -18.82
C GLN A 871 12.27 -36.87 -18.50
N GLY A 872 11.50 -36.60 -17.45
CA GLY A 872 11.20 -35.26 -16.94
C GLY A 872 9.76 -34.83 -17.20
N ASP A 873 9.42 -33.64 -16.74
CA ASP A 873 8.09 -33.04 -16.82
C ASP A 873 8.20 -31.51 -16.88
N ASN A 874 7.18 -30.82 -17.37
CA ASN A 874 7.10 -29.36 -17.34
C ASN A 874 6.02 -28.89 -16.34
N GLY A 875 6.00 -29.50 -15.15
CA GLY A 875 5.09 -29.15 -14.06
C GLY A 875 3.67 -29.71 -14.20
N PHE A 876 3.18 -29.92 -15.43
CA PHE A 876 1.86 -30.54 -15.67
C PHE A 876 1.92 -31.78 -16.57
N TYR A 877 2.65 -31.71 -17.69
CA TYR A 877 2.81 -32.84 -18.58
C TYR A 877 4.15 -33.56 -18.36
N ARG A 878 4.23 -34.82 -18.78
CA ARG A 878 5.42 -35.66 -18.62
C ARG A 878 5.92 -36.15 -19.97
N ALA A 879 7.24 -36.19 -20.12
CA ALA A 879 7.89 -36.87 -21.22
C ALA A 879 7.61 -38.38 -21.19
N GLN A 880 7.50 -38.98 -22.37
CA GLN A 880 7.22 -40.41 -22.54
C GLN A 880 7.88 -40.91 -23.83
N VAL A 881 7.80 -42.21 -24.09
CA VAL A 881 8.30 -42.77 -25.36
C VAL A 881 7.42 -42.26 -26.51
N GLY A 882 8.06 -41.65 -27.52
CA GLY A 882 7.38 -41.00 -28.64
C GLY A 882 6.96 -39.57 -28.32
N PRO A 883 6.23 -38.89 -29.24
CA PRO A 883 6.00 -37.47 -29.09
C PRO A 883 5.26 -37.10 -27.81
N ASP A 884 5.67 -36.00 -27.18
CA ASP A 884 5.08 -35.53 -25.92
C ASP A 884 4.94 -34.00 -25.86
N PRO A 885 4.03 -33.48 -25.00
CA PRO A 885 3.79 -32.04 -24.84
C PRO A 885 4.84 -31.35 -23.95
N CYS A 886 6.05 -31.90 -23.82
CA CYS A 886 7.18 -31.23 -23.18
C CYS A 886 8.29 -30.94 -24.20
N THR A 887 8.60 -31.92 -25.06
CA THR A 887 9.75 -31.90 -25.98
C THR A 887 9.39 -32.25 -27.42
N GLY A 888 8.11 -32.43 -27.72
CA GLY A 888 7.62 -32.68 -29.06
C GLY A 888 8.11 -34.03 -29.56
N ILE A 889 8.62 -34.08 -30.79
CA ILE A 889 9.23 -35.30 -31.36
C ILE A 889 10.70 -35.49 -30.93
N GLY A 890 11.21 -34.65 -30.03
CA GLY A 890 12.55 -34.76 -29.44
C GLY A 890 13.59 -33.79 -30.00
N VAL A 891 14.86 -34.08 -29.72
CA VAL A 891 16.01 -33.19 -30.00
C VAL A 891 16.72 -33.54 -31.30
N PRO A 892 17.32 -32.58 -32.02
CA PRO A 892 17.71 -32.80 -33.41
C PRO A 892 18.90 -33.75 -33.54
N ILE A 893 18.85 -34.60 -34.57
CA ILE A 893 20.02 -35.27 -35.14
C ILE A 893 20.34 -34.56 -36.46
N GLY A 894 21.22 -33.55 -36.39
CA GLY A 894 21.40 -32.55 -37.45
C GLY A 894 21.73 -33.13 -38.83
N ASP A 895 22.57 -34.16 -38.90
CA ASP A 895 22.97 -34.81 -40.15
C ASP A 895 21.81 -35.60 -40.80
N ARG A 896 20.89 -36.15 -40.02
CA ARG A 896 19.67 -36.81 -40.51
C ARG A 896 18.70 -35.80 -41.06
N LEU A 897 18.54 -34.64 -40.39
CA LEU A 897 17.73 -33.54 -40.89
C LEU A 897 18.30 -32.99 -42.21
N ALA A 898 19.62 -32.80 -42.30
CA ALA A 898 20.28 -32.37 -43.53
C ALA A 898 20.02 -33.34 -44.69
N ARG A 899 20.09 -34.66 -44.44
CA ARG A 899 19.75 -35.69 -45.45
C ARG A 899 18.27 -35.69 -45.80
N LEU A 900 17.37 -35.56 -44.81
CA LEU A 900 15.93 -35.54 -45.01
C LEU A 900 15.49 -34.42 -45.96
N PHE A 901 16.15 -33.27 -45.89
CA PHE A 901 15.90 -32.10 -46.74
C PHE A 901 16.87 -31.95 -47.92
N GLY A 902 17.76 -32.91 -48.15
CA GLY A 902 18.63 -32.92 -49.33
C GLY A 902 19.64 -31.76 -49.37
N ALA A 903 20.20 -31.38 -48.21
CA ALA A 903 21.22 -30.34 -48.14
C ALA A 903 22.49 -30.76 -48.92
N ALA A 904 22.96 -29.88 -49.81
CA ALA A 904 24.15 -30.16 -50.62
C ALA A 904 25.42 -30.09 -49.75
N VAL A 905 26.19 -31.18 -49.68
CA VAL A 905 27.50 -31.22 -49.01
C VAL A 905 28.61 -30.95 -50.02
N LEU A 906 29.43 -29.92 -49.78
CA LEU A 906 30.59 -29.59 -50.60
C LEU A 906 31.71 -30.62 -50.35
N ALA A 907 32.26 -31.22 -51.41
CA ALA A 907 33.35 -32.19 -51.29
C ALA A 907 34.60 -31.55 -50.64
N PRO A 908 35.32 -32.26 -49.74
CA PRO A 908 36.49 -31.69 -49.05
C PRO A 908 37.60 -31.35 -50.05
N ARG A 909 38.10 -30.10 -49.99
CA ARG A 909 39.28 -29.68 -50.75
C ARG A 909 40.51 -30.39 -50.20
N ILE A 910 41.11 -31.29 -50.99
CA ILE A 910 42.46 -31.83 -50.74
C ILE A 910 43.44 -30.65 -50.88
N ALA A 911 44.12 -30.30 -49.79
CA ALA A 911 45.19 -29.31 -49.81
C ALA A 911 46.38 -29.85 -50.62
N ALA A 912 46.66 -29.26 -51.79
CA ALA A 912 47.88 -29.51 -52.53
C ALA A 912 49.06 -28.88 -51.77
N ALA A 913 49.97 -29.73 -51.27
CA ALA A 913 51.24 -29.28 -50.72
C ALA A 913 52.12 -28.73 -51.85
N SER A 914 52.35 -27.41 -51.88
CA SER A 914 53.41 -26.81 -52.69
C SER A 914 54.70 -26.74 -51.86
N ASN A 915 55.62 -27.64 -52.19
CA ASN A 915 57.04 -27.48 -51.93
C ASN A 915 57.55 -26.26 -52.72
N THR A 916 58.06 -25.24 -52.03
CA THR A 916 59.04 -24.34 -52.64
C THR A 916 60.08 -23.86 -51.62
N THR A 917 61.26 -24.45 -51.77
CA THR A 917 62.56 -24.07 -51.23
C THR A 917 62.93 -22.61 -51.46
N THR A 918 63.62 -22.05 -50.48
CA THR A 918 64.26 -20.74 -50.44
C THR A 918 65.44 -20.62 -51.42
N ARG A 919 65.57 -19.47 -52.11
CA ARG A 919 66.88 -18.91 -52.51
C ARG A 919 66.89 -17.38 -52.32
N ARG A 920 67.88 -16.93 -51.55
CA ARG A 920 68.21 -15.54 -51.19
C ARG A 920 68.68 -14.71 -52.38
N ALA A 921 68.51 -13.39 -52.30
CA ALA A 921 69.55 -12.45 -52.71
C ALA A 921 69.50 -11.18 -51.83
N LYS A 922 70.64 -10.88 -51.18
CA LYS A 922 71.02 -9.56 -50.65
C LYS A 922 71.52 -8.71 -51.83
N ALA A 923 71.20 -7.42 -51.86
CA ALA A 923 72.13 -6.36 -52.24
C ALA A 923 71.59 -4.99 -51.78
N ALA A 924 72.51 -4.11 -51.38
CA ALA A 924 72.34 -2.87 -50.63
C ALA A 924 71.75 -1.70 -51.42
N LEU A 925 70.93 -0.88 -50.76
CA LEU A 925 71.13 0.55 -50.49
C LEU A 925 70.08 1.03 -49.48
#